data_AF-A0A2G6J7R2-F1
#
_entry.id   AF-A0A2G6J7R2-F1
#
_cell.length_a   1.000
_cell.length_b   1.000
_cell.length_c   1.000
_cell.angle_alpha   90.00
_cell.angle_beta   90.00
_cell.angle_gamma   90.00
#
_symmetry.space_group_name_H-M   'P 1'
#
loop_
_entity.id
_entity.type
_entity.pdbx_description
1 polymer ?
#
loop_
_entity_poly.entity_id
_entity_poly.type
_entity_poly.pdbx_seq_one_letter_code
_entity_poly.pdbx_strand_id
1 'polypeptide(L)'
;MRFPLIWIPLLPLLGAAINLLIGRKLPRRAVHTLAIGSVLGALLVTLFAVFGDLFPMWKAGAHGAASPKLYQTVFDWIVAGNVSIKLGLMCDTLTAVMLLTITFVGFLIHVYSSGYMSHDPDAARFFGYLNLFTGAMLMLVLGDNLVVLFVGWEGVGLCSYLLIGFWYDKSGTQKLGIENANAGKKAFIVNRIGDVAFILGMFILFAAVGSLDFDKLAANPQALLHGYKPLGLGSVTIAGAAALLLFIGATGKSAQIPLFVWLPDAMAGPTPVSALIHAATMVTAGVYMVARMNFLYMLTPAVMGLIALVGALTALFAATIGLAQNDIKKVLAYSTVSQLGYMFMGVGMGAFSAGIFHVFTHAFFKACLFLGAGAVIHALHDEQDIRRMGGLKSQLPITRWTFLVSTLAIAGIPIFSGFFSKDEILWKAISTGNPAWGPSWFPMLIYVLGMAGAMCTAFYMFRLYALTFHGDCRLSAEEQAKIHPPGPAMAMPLVVLAVGAAILGLLGLPGLLDGVFGGHANFFHAWLAPVVDQGAIIAAKLNLASGYVSPNALAHSHTLEGGLMLLSTVIAAGMSFLGFRMYQKGPSRWAADFAARWSTLYQLVYHKYLVDEIYFGIIIWPFKKLAWLLWRLVDFVFIDLLAVNIVGGKLVDTLGRLARRLQTGNIQHYVVALLVGLVAILYYVSTPPAQFKVHGVDKKKGWAEPGQRVVFDASREVRSDQRHLEYRWDFDGDGTWDLPKTKDDHGHTLWSPSATAGHVFQRPGRYRVILKVRDKRWHTTSRKTITLQVGDPKARRKQKAKAHGAKHAASTPGHAGHGKGAH
;
A
#
# COMPACT_ATOMS: atom_id res chain seq x y z
N MET A 1 17.83 -7.65 -37.72
CA MET A 1 18.29 -8.34 -36.49
C MET A 1 17.39 -7.86 -35.37
N ARG A 2 16.66 -8.73 -34.65
CA ARG A 2 15.85 -8.31 -33.50
C ARG A 2 16.79 -7.99 -32.34
N PHE A 3 16.88 -6.73 -31.92
CA PHE A 3 17.81 -6.35 -30.86
C PHE A 3 17.25 -6.77 -29.49
N PRO A 4 18.07 -7.31 -28.56
CA PRO A 4 17.56 -7.75 -27.26
C PRO A 4 17.07 -6.57 -26.42
N LEU A 5 15.79 -6.58 -26.02
CA LEU A 5 15.16 -5.56 -25.17
C LEU A 5 15.86 -5.39 -23.82
N ILE A 6 16.46 -6.45 -23.28
CA ILE A 6 17.19 -6.42 -21.99
C ILE A 6 18.32 -5.38 -21.94
N TRP A 7 18.93 -5.03 -23.07
CA TRP A 7 19.99 -4.02 -23.08
C TRP A 7 19.50 -2.63 -22.70
N ILE A 8 18.21 -2.33 -22.90
CA ILE A 8 17.62 -1.03 -22.57
C ILE A 8 17.74 -0.74 -21.06
N PRO A 9 17.22 -1.59 -20.14
CA PRO A 9 17.39 -1.38 -18.70
C PRO A 9 18.78 -1.78 -18.21
N LEU A 10 19.43 -2.78 -18.83
CA LEU A 10 20.71 -3.29 -18.35
C LEU A 10 21.84 -2.26 -18.48
N LEU A 11 21.87 -1.45 -19.54
CA LEU A 11 22.92 -0.44 -19.73
C LEU A 11 22.97 0.58 -18.58
N PRO A 12 21.86 1.27 -18.21
CA PRO A 12 21.84 2.14 -17.03
C PRO A 12 22.15 1.38 -15.74
N LEU A 13 21.64 0.15 -15.55
CA LEU A 13 21.93 -0.66 -14.35
C LEU A 13 23.42 -1.02 -14.22
N LEU A 14 24.10 -1.34 -15.32
CA LEU A 14 25.55 -1.56 -15.33
C LEU A 14 26.30 -0.25 -15.03
N GLY A 15 25.88 0.87 -15.63
CA GLY A 15 26.45 2.18 -15.30
C GLY A 15 26.26 2.55 -13.81
N ALA A 16 25.11 2.20 -13.22
CA ALA A 16 24.85 2.35 -11.80
C ALA A 16 25.79 1.49 -10.95
N ALA A 17 25.90 0.19 -11.27
CA ALA A 17 26.75 -0.73 -10.55
C ALA A 17 28.22 -0.28 -10.56
N ILE A 18 28.74 0.13 -11.72
CA ILE A 18 30.11 0.63 -11.86
C ILE A 18 30.32 1.91 -11.01
N ASN A 19 29.43 2.90 -11.13
CA ASN A 19 29.56 4.15 -10.38
C ASN A 19 29.42 3.97 -8.86
N LEU A 20 28.56 3.05 -8.40
CA LEU A 20 28.36 2.80 -6.97
C LEU A 20 29.49 1.95 -6.35
N LEU A 21 30.01 0.96 -7.08
CA LEU A 21 31.03 0.04 -6.55
C LEU A 21 32.45 0.59 -6.65
N ILE A 22 32.81 1.19 -7.80
CA ILE A 22 34.17 1.65 -8.07
C ILE A 22 34.25 3.14 -8.41
N GLY A 23 33.14 3.85 -8.58
CA GLY A 23 33.12 5.25 -9.02
C GLY A 23 33.86 6.23 -8.10
N ARG A 24 34.00 5.93 -6.80
CA ARG A 24 34.83 6.72 -5.87
C ARG A 24 36.33 6.69 -6.20
N LYS A 25 36.79 5.66 -6.90
CA LYS A 25 38.19 5.52 -7.36
C LYS A 25 38.40 6.08 -8.77
N LEU A 26 37.34 6.44 -9.48
CA LEU A 26 37.41 6.93 -10.85
C LEU A 26 37.49 8.47 -10.88
N PRO A 27 38.16 9.06 -11.88
CA PRO A 27 38.11 10.50 -12.06
C PRO A 27 36.68 10.95 -12.39
N ARG A 28 36.28 12.14 -11.93
CA ARG A 28 34.91 12.69 -12.12
C ARG A 28 34.45 12.66 -13.59
N ARG A 29 35.36 12.93 -14.53
CA ARG A 29 35.07 12.84 -15.97
C ARG A 29 34.61 11.43 -16.37
N ALA A 30 35.28 10.37 -15.89
CA ALA A 30 34.90 9.00 -16.18
C ALA A 30 33.54 8.65 -15.58
N VAL A 31 33.26 9.07 -14.34
CA VAL A 31 31.94 8.90 -13.69
C VAL A 31 30.83 9.52 -14.54
N HIS A 32 31.03 10.77 -15.00
CA HIS A 32 30.05 11.47 -15.83
C HIS A 32 29.87 10.78 -17.19
N THR A 33 30.96 10.42 -17.87
CA THR A 33 30.93 9.76 -19.18
C THR A 33 30.27 8.39 -19.10
N LEU A 34 30.53 7.60 -18.05
CA LEU A 34 29.89 6.31 -17.83
C LEU A 34 28.38 6.47 -17.59
N ALA A 35 27.99 7.43 -16.74
CA ALA A 35 26.59 7.68 -16.45
C ALA A 35 25.82 8.12 -17.71
N ILE A 36 26.28 9.17 -18.36
CA ILE A 36 25.66 9.73 -19.57
C ILE A 36 25.70 8.70 -20.72
N GLY A 37 26.84 8.04 -20.92
CA GLY A 37 27.04 7.06 -22.00
C GLY A 37 26.14 5.85 -21.86
N SER A 38 25.90 5.36 -20.64
CA SER A 38 24.99 4.23 -20.40
C SER A 38 23.53 4.54 -20.76
N VAL A 39 23.05 5.74 -20.43
CA VAL A 39 21.68 6.18 -20.77
C VAL A 39 21.56 6.51 -22.26
N LEU A 40 22.61 7.09 -22.86
CA LEU A 40 22.68 7.28 -24.31
C LEU A 40 22.63 5.94 -25.05
N GLY A 41 23.36 4.93 -24.57
CA GLY A 41 23.29 3.57 -25.11
C GLY A 41 21.87 3.01 -25.03
N ALA A 42 21.18 3.16 -23.89
CA ALA A 42 19.77 2.76 -23.76
C ALA A 42 18.84 3.50 -24.72
N LEU A 43 19.06 4.80 -24.95
CA LEU A 43 18.32 5.60 -25.92
C LEU A 43 18.53 5.08 -27.35
N LEU A 44 19.78 4.82 -27.76
CA LEU A 44 20.07 4.30 -29.10
C LEU A 44 19.44 2.92 -29.32
N VAL A 45 19.50 2.03 -28.33
CA VAL A 45 18.83 0.73 -28.39
C VAL A 45 17.31 0.90 -28.47
N THR A 46 16.73 1.83 -27.71
CA THR A 46 15.31 2.14 -27.76
C THR A 46 14.89 2.65 -29.14
N LEU A 47 15.66 3.56 -29.74
CA LEU A 47 15.40 4.06 -31.09
C LEU A 47 15.43 2.93 -32.12
N PHE A 48 16.41 2.02 -32.02
CA PHE A 48 16.49 0.87 -32.90
C PHE A 48 15.30 -0.09 -32.71
N ALA A 49 14.93 -0.43 -31.48
CA ALA A 49 13.81 -1.32 -31.20
C ALA A 49 12.47 -0.72 -31.67
N VAL A 50 12.26 0.59 -31.43
CA VAL A 50 10.99 1.24 -31.79
C VAL A 50 10.91 1.51 -33.29
N PHE A 51 11.90 2.14 -33.91
CA PHE A 51 11.82 2.56 -35.31
C PHE A 51 12.29 1.47 -36.29
N GLY A 52 13.20 0.59 -35.87
CA GLY A 52 13.70 -0.51 -36.69
C GLY A 52 12.81 -1.75 -36.69
N ASP A 53 12.22 -2.10 -35.54
CA ASP A 53 11.43 -3.32 -35.40
C ASP A 53 9.91 -3.03 -35.21
N LEU A 54 9.53 -2.25 -34.19
CA LEU A 54 8.12 -2.07 -33.81
C LEU A 54 7.31 -1.22 -34.83
N PHE A 55 7.88 -0.13 -35.33
CA PHE A 55 7.20 0.79 -36.25
C PHE A 55 6.84 0.12 -37.59
N PRO A 56 7.73 -0.66 -38.24
CA PRO A 56 7.36 -1.47 -39.39
C PRO A 56 6.25 -2.47 -39.10
N MET A 57 6.27 -3.13 -37.92
CA MET A 57 5.20 -4.05 -37.50
C MET A 57 3.87 -3.33 -37.34
N TRP A 58 3.85 -2.14 -36.73
CA TRP A 58 2.65 -1.32 -36.58
C TRP A 58 2.09 -0.90 -37.95
N LYS A 59 2.95 -0.45 -38.87
CA LYS A 59 2.55 -0.07 -40.23
C LYS A 59 2.00 -1.26 -41.03
N ALA A 60 2.60 -2.44 -40.91
CA ALA A 60 2.13 -3.67 -41.56
C ALA A 60 0.85 -4.24 -40.91
N GLY A 61 0.70 -4.06 -39.59
CA GLY A 61 -0.41 -4.54 -38.78
C GLY A 61 -1.73 -3.78 -38.95
N ALA A 62 -1.73 -2.66 -39.69
CA ALA A 62 -2.93 -1.91 -40.08
C ALA A 62 -3.93 -2.73 -40.93
N HIS A 63 -3.62 -3.99 -41.25
CA HIS A 63 -4.45 -4.92 -42.02
C HIS A 63 -4.96 -6.15 -41.24
N GLY A 64 -5.05 -6.09 -39.90
CA GLY A 64 -5.84 -7.06 -39.10
C GLY A 64 -5.08 -8.17 -38.37
N ALA A 65 -3.78 -7.98 -38.07
CA ALA A 65 -3.00 -8.90 -37.24
C ALA A 65 -2.92 -8.43 -35.76
N ALA A 66 -2.58 -9.34 -34.85
CA ALA A 66 -2.42 -9.11 -33.41
C ALA A 66 -1.59 -7.85 -33.08
N SER A 67 -1.90 -7.17 -31.97
CA SER A 67 -1.27 -5.91 -31.56
C SER A 67 0.27 -5.97 -31.67
N PRO A 68 0.91 -5.03 -32.37
CA PRO A 68 2.34 -5.08 -32.63
C PRO A 68 3.10 -4.98 -31.31
N LYS A 69 3.88 -6.02 -31.00
CA LYS A 69 4.71 -6.08 -29.80
C LYS A 69 5.98 -6.88 -30.03
N LEU A 70 7.07 -6.41 -29.46
CA LEU A 70 8.32 -7.13 -29.30
C LEU A 70 8.30 -7.83 -27.94
N TYR A 71 8.73 -9.07 -27.90
CA TYR A 71 8.72 -9.89 -26.69
C TYR A 71 10.06 -10.59 -26.50
N GLN A 72 10.57 -10.58 -25.27
CA GLN A 72 11.78 -11.28 -24.88
C GLN A 72 11.59 -11.89 -23.48
N THR A 73 11.57 -13.22 -23.39
CA THR A 73 11.80 -13.91 -22.11
C THR A 73 13.29 -13.90 -21.81
N VAL A 74 13.70 -13.38 -20.66
CA VAL A 74 15.12 -13.38 -20.25
C VAL A 74 15.45 -14.72 -19.58
N PHE A 75 14.69 -15.11 -18.57
CA PHE A 75 14.75 -16.44 -17.91
C PHE A 75 13.49 -16.69 -17.07
N ASP A 76 13.29 -17.93 -16.63
CA ASP A 76 12.23 -18.29 -15.66
C ASP A 76 12.65 -17.87 -14.26
N TRP A 77 11.95 -16.90 -13.66
CA TRP A 77 12.41 -16.23 -12.43
C TRP A 77 11.95 -16.94 -11.16
N ILE A 78 10.67 -17.30 -11.07
CA ILE A 78 10.11 -18.01 -9.92
C ILE A 78 9.34 -19.22 -10.43
N VAL A 79 9.80 -20.42 -10.06
CA VAL A 79 9.16 -21.69 -10.40
C VAL A 79 8.90 -22.46 -9.10
N ALA A 80 7.63 -22.60 -8.73
CA ALA A 80 7.21 -23.28 -7.49
C ALA A 80 5.88 -24.02 -7.70
N GLY A 81 5.93 -25.35 -7.80
CA GLY A 81 4.76 -26.17 -8.13
C GLY A 81 4.17 -25.74 -9.48
N ASN A 82 2.89 -25.35 -9.50
CA ASN A 82 2.21 -24.85 -10.70
C ASN A 82 2.42 -23.34 -10.95
N VAL A 83 3.13 -22.64 -10.06
CA VAL A 83 3.43 -21.21 -10.21
C VAL A 83 4.69 -21.05 -11.04
N SER A 84 4.57 -20.39 -12.20
CA SER A 84 5.70 -20.04 -13.06
C SER A 84 5.62 -18.56 -13.42
N ILE A 85 6.51 -17.76 -12.85
CA ILE A 85 6.67 -16.33 -13.15
C ILE A 85 7.96 -16.16 -13.94
N LYS A 86 7.85 -15.59 -15.14
CA LYS A 86 8.99 -15.32 -16.02
C LYS A 86 9.49 -13.90 -15.80
N LEU A 87 10.79 -13.69 -15.94
CA LEU A 87 11.32 -12.35 -16.16
C LEU A 87 11.21 -12.06 -17.66
N GLY A 88 10.03 -11.63 -18.08
CA GLY A 88 9.75 -11.27 -19.46
C GLY A 88 9.74 -9.76 -19.67
N LEU A 89 10.21 -9.35 -20.84
CA LEU A 89 10.20 -7.98 -21.31
C LEU A 89 9.35 -7.87 -22.57
N MET A 90 8.48 -6.87 -22.61
CA MET A 90 7.59 -6.56 -23.71
C MET A 90 7.73 -5.08 -24.10
N CYS A 91 7.85 -4.82 -25.39
CA CYS A 91 7.80 -3.48 -25.97
C CYS A 91 6.71 -3.43 -27.04
N ASP A 92 5.58 -2.80 -26.70
CA ASP A 92 4.49 -2.49 -27.62
C ASP A 92 4.35 -0.96 -27.80
N THR A 93 3.28 -0.50 -28.45
CA THR A 93 3.11 0.91 -28.77
C THR A 93 3.01 1.80 -27.54
N LEU A 94 2.41 1.33 -26.44
CA LEU A 94 2.36 2.06 -25.17
C LEU A 94 3.73 2.10 -24.48
N THR A 95 4.42 0.96 -24.37
CA THR A 95 5.77 0.92 -23.77
C THR A 95 6.76 1.75 -24.59
N ALA A 96 6.64 1.77 -25.91
CA ALA A 96 7.52 2.56 -26.79
C ALA A 96 7.48 4.06 -26.48
N VAL A 97 6.30 4.63 -26.26
CA VAL A 97 6.17 6.05 -25.87
C VAL A 97 6.88 6.31 -24.54
N MET A 98 6.67 5.44 -23.56
CA MET A 98 7.33 5.57 -22.26
C MET A 98 8.85 5.42 -22.37
N LEU A 99 9.35 4.41 -23.09
CA LEU A 99 10.78 4.18 -23.30
C LEU A 99 11.45 5.38 -23.97
N LEU A 100 10.88 5.89 -25.06
CA LEU A 100 11.40 7.08 -25.75
C LEU A 100 11.45 8.27 -24.80
N THR A 101 10.39 8.49 -24.02
CA THR A 101 10.32 9.59 -23.06
C THR A 101 11.38 9.46 -21.96
N ILE A 102 11.45 8.29 -21.31
CA ILE A 102 12.34 8.02 -20.18
C ILE A 102 13.80 8.10 -20.63
N THR A 103 14.15 7.48 -21.75
CA THR A 103 15.54 7.47 -22.24
C THR A 103 15.96 8.83 -22.80
N PHE A 104 15.11 9.51 -23.56
CA PHE A 104 15.44 10.81 -24.16
C PHE A 104 15.51 11.93 -23.12
N VAL A 105 14.43 12.13 -22.34
CA VAL A 105 14.40 13.16 -21.29
C VAL A 105 15.41 12.80 -20.19
N GLY A 106 15.52 11.51 -19.84
CA GLY A 106 16.54 11.01 -18.91
C GLY A 106 17.95 11.34 -19.37
N PHE A 107 18.30 11.10 -20.63
CA PHE A 107 19.61 11.46 -21.19
C PHE A 107 19.89 12.96 -21.04
N LEU A 108 18.94 13.83 -21.40
CA LEU A 108 19.09 15.28 -21.25
C LEU A 108 19.29 15.70 -19.79
N ILE A 109 18.60 15.06 -18.85
CA ILE A 109 18.79 15.29 -17.41
C ILE A 109 20.17 14.83 -16.94
N HIS A 110 20.70 13.72 -17.45
CA HIS A 110 22.06 13.26 -17.12
C HIS A 110 23.12 14.25 -17.63
N VAL A 111 22.95 14.76 -18.86
CA VAL A 111 23.81 15.81 -19.41
C VAL A 111 23.75 17.08 -18.55
N TYR A 112 22.55 17.55 -18.22
CA TYR A 112 22.36 18.71 -17.34
C TYR A 112 23.03 18.51 -15.98
N SER A 113 22.85 17.33 -15.38
CA SER A 113 23.39 16.99 -14.07
C SER A 113 24.91 17.09 -14.01
N SER A 114 25.61 16.86 -15.12
CA SER A 114 27.07 16.96 -15.16
C SER A 114 27.58 18.38 -14.95
N GLY A 115 26.82 19.39 -15.38
CA GLY A 115 27.09 20.80 -15.10
C GLY A 115 26.64 21.19 -13.69
N TYR A 116 25.41 20.81 -13.31
CA TYR A 116 24.81 21.18 -12.02
C TYR A 116 25.55 20.59 -10.81
N MET A 117 26.01 19.34 -10.90
CA MET A 117 26.73 18.63 -9.83
C MET A 117 28.26 18.75 -9.96
N SER A 118 28.75 19.66 -10.80
CA SER A 118 30.18 19.78 -11.12
C SER A 118 31.06 20.10 -9.90
N HIS A 119 30.49 20.72 -8.87
CA HIS A 119 31.19 21.10 -7.63
C HIS A 119 30.88 20.18 -6.43
N ASP A 120 29.97 19.19 -6.57
CA ASP A 120 29.59 18.30 -5.48
C ASP A 120 30.63 17.16 -5.28
N PRO A 121 31.08 16.89 -4.05
CA PRO A 121 32.09 15.86 -3.79
C PRO A 121 31.63 14.44 -4.11
N ASP A 122 30.32 14.14 -3.98
CA ASP A 122 29.76 12.78 -4.07
C ASP A 122 29.11 12.49 -5.44
N ALA A 123 29.70 13.01 -6.52
CA ALA A 123 29.18 12.83 -7.89
C ALA A 123 28.99 11.35 -8.28
N ALA A 124 29.89 10.45 -7.86
CA ALA A 124 29.77 9.01 -8.15
C ALA A 124 28.50 8.39 -7.54
N ARG A 125 28.17 8.74 -6.29
CA ARG A 125 26.95 8.29 -5.63
C ARG A 125 25.71 8.86 -6.33
N PHE A 126 25.75 10.16 -6.65
CA PHE A 126 24.65 10.83 -7.33
C PHE A 126 24.31 10.18 -8.67
N PHE A 127 25.30 10.04 -9.56
CA PHE A 127 25.11 9.44 -10.88
C PHE A 127 24.83 7.94 -10.81
N GLY A 128 25.38 7.23 -9.81
CA GLY A 128 25.03 5.85 -9.52
C GLY A 128 23.55 5.68 -9.20
N TYR A 129 23.00 6.52 -8.32
CA TYR A 129 21.57 6.53 -7.99
C TYR A 129 20.70 6.98 -9.16
N LEU A 130 21.13 7.97 -9.94
CA LEU A 130 20.40 8.48 -11.11
C LEU A 130 20.25 7.38 -12.18
N ASN A 131 21.34 6.67 -12.47
CA ASN A 131 21.34 5.52 -13.37
C ASN A 131 20.50 4.36 -12.84
N LEU A 132 20.60 4.04 -11.55
CA LEU A 132 19.82 2.97 -10.91
C LEU A 132 18.32 3.26 -11.03
N PHE A 133 17.95 4.52 -10.80
CA PHE A 133 16.60 5.02 -10.96
C PHE A 133 16.10 4.85 -12.41
N THR A 134 16.89 5.27 -13.40
CA THR A 134 16.55 5.10 -14.82
C THR A 134 16.41 3.63 -15.20
N GLY A 135 17.34 2.78 -14.77
CA GLY A 135 17.27 1.33 -14.99
C GLY A 135 16.02 0.70 -14.38
N ALA A 136 15.66 1.05 -13.14
CA ALA A 136 14.46 0.57 -12.47
C ALA A 136 13.17 1.03 -13.19
N MET A 137 13.12 2.27 -13.65
CA MET A 137 11.97 2.78 -14.42
C MET A 137 11.84 2.08 -15.78
N LEU A 138 12.96 1.79 -16.47
CA LEU A 138 12.94 1.05 -17.72
C LEU A 138 12.48 -0.41 -17.51
N MET A 139 12.90 -1.05 -16.42
CA MET A 139 12.36 -2.37 -16.03
C MET A 139 10.85 -2.33 -15.77
N LEU A 140 10.35 -1.28 -15.10
CA LEU A 140 8.94 -1.10 -14.81
C LEU A 140 8.09 -1.10 -16.08
N VAL A 141 8.49 -0.31 -17.09
CA VAL A 141 7.70 -0.14 -18.33
C VAL A 141 7.88 -1.28 -19.31
N LEU A 142 9.01 -2.00 -19.25
CA LEU A 142 9.24 -3.17 -20.09
C LEU A 142 8.64 -4.45 -19.53
N GLY A 143 8.26 -4.53 -18.26
CA GLY A 143 7.72 -5.76 -17.69
C GLY A 143 6.53 -6.30 -18.48
N ASP A 144 6.53 -7.59 -18.80
CA ASP A 144 5.42 -8.26 -19.49
C ASP A 144 4.30 -8.74 -18.54
N ASN A 145 4.56 -8.67 -17.23
CA ASN A 145 3.65 -9.07 -16.17
C ASN A 145 3.72 -8.10 -14.98
N LEU A 146 2.70 -8.13 -14.11
CA LEU A 146 2.61 -7.23 -12.96
C LEU A 146 3.77 -7.41 -11.96
N VAL A 147 4.40 -8.59 -11.88
CA VAL A 147 5.51 -8.83 -10.94
C VAL A 147 6.77 -8.10 -11.38
N VAL A 148 7.12 -8.17 -12.67
CA VAL A 148 8.27 -7.42 -13.22
C VAL A 148 8.02 -5.92 -13.15
N LEU A 149 6.80 -5.48 -13.46
CA LEU A 149 6.39 -4.08 -13.25
C LEU A 149 6.59 -3.69 -11.78
N PHE A 150 6.16 -4.52 -10.83
CA PHE A 150 6.29 -4.26 -9.40
C PHE A 150 7.76 -4.21 -8.93
N VAL A 151 8.66 -5.02 -9.51
CA VAL A 151 10.11 -4.90 -9.24
C VAL A 151 10.63 -3.53 -9.63
N GLY A 152 10.29 -3.05 -10.83
CA GLY A 152 10.65 -1.69 -11.25
C GLY A 152 10.00 -0.61 -10.38
N TRP A 153 8.74 -0.82 -9.98
CA TRP A 153 7.94 0.04 -9.11
C TRP A 153 8.57 0.25 -7.71
N GLU A 154 9.06 -0.83 -7.13
CA GLU A 154 9.82 -0.85 -5.90
C GLU A 154 11.21 -0.21 -6.08
N GLY A 155 11.88 -0.55 -7.18
CA GLY A 155 13.18 0.00 -7.54
C GLY A 155 13.16 1.53 -7.64
N VAL A 156 12.16 2.12 -8.33
CA VAL A 156 12.01 3.59 -8.39
C VAL A 156 11.66 4.20 -7.03
N GLY A 157 10.93 3.48 -6.18
CA GLY A 157 10.63 3.91 -4.80
C GLY A 157 11.86 3.95 -3.90
N LEU A 158 12.74 2.95 -4.00
CA LEU A 158 14.02 2.94 -3.30
C LEU A 158 14.94 4.05 -3.82
N CYS A 159 15.06 4.18 -5.13
CA CYS A 159 15.95 5.17 -5.72
C CYS A 159 15.50 6.61 -5.42
N SER A 160 14.18 6.87 -5.37
CA SER A 160 13.68 8.19 -4.97
C SER A 160 14.00 8.52 -3.52
N TYR A 161 13.89 7.56 -2.60
CA TYR A 161 14.34 7.72 -1.21
C TYR A 161 15.81 8.15 -1.14
N LEU A 162 16.68 7.46 -1.88
CA LEU A 162 18.13 7.72 -1.91
C LEU A 162 18.47 9.08 -2.54
N LEU A 163 17.75 9.48 -3.59
CA LEU A 163 18.00 10.73 -4.31
C LEU A 163 17.41 11.96 -3.60
N ILE A 164 16.24 11.84 -2.97
CA ILE A 164 15.63 12.93 -2.17
C ILE A 164 16.50 13.20 -0.94
N GLY A 165 16.91 12.15 -0.24
CA GLY A 165 17.80 12.23 0.91
C GLY A 165 19.28 12.38 0.57
N PHE A 166 19.65 12.72 -0.69
CA PHE A 166 21.04 12.71 -1.14
C PHE A 166 21.95 13.62 -0.29
N TRP A 167 21.47 14.83 0.02
CA TRP A 167 22.17 15.79 0.89
C TRP A 167 21.79 15.61 2.36
N TYR A 168 21.95 14.40 2.89
CA TYR A 168 21.72 14.09 4.31
C TYR A 168 22.76 14.74 5.25
N ASP A 169 23.93 15.12 4.73
CA ASP A 169 25.07 15.64 5.48
C ASP A 169 25.46 17.08 5.06
N LYS A 170 24.53 17.86 4.48
CA LYS A 170 24.87 19.22 4.01
C LYS A 170 25.35 20.07 5.19
N SER A 171 26.62 20.46 5.13
CA SER A 171 27.50 21.00 6.20
C SER A 171 27.16 22.40 6.75
N GLY A 172 25.96 22.92 6.48
CA GLY A 172 25.55 24.27 6.90
C GLY A 172 24.85 24.32 8.26
N THR A 173 24.11 23.29 8.65
CA THR A 173 23.50 23.08 9.98
C THR A 173 22.95 21.66 10.05
N GLN A 174 23.16 20.95 11.16
CA GLN A 174 22.65 19.58 11.40
C GLN A 174 21.13 19.45 11.14
N LYS A 175 20.39 20.54 11.34
CA LYS A 175 18.95 20.63 11.11
C LYS A 175 18.55 20.40 9.64
N LEU A 176 19.26 20.99 8.68
CA LEU A 176 18.92 20.89 7.26
C LEU A 176 19.13 19.46 6.73
N GLY A 177 20.20 18.78 7.17
CA GLY A 177 20.44 17.37 6.82
C GLY A 177 19.33 16.44 7.33
N ILE A 178 18.87 16.67 8.56
CA ILE A 178 17.73 15.94 9.16
C ILE A 178 16.43 16.19 8.39
N GLU A 179 16.16 17.43 7.96
CA GLU A 179 14.99 17.77 7.16
C GLU A 179 15.01 17.06 5.80
N ASN A 180 16.14 17.05 5.10
CA ASN A 180 16.30 16.33 3.83
C ASN A 180 16.10 14.82 4.00
N ALA A 181 16.68 14.22 5.04
CA ALA A 181 16.50 12.81 5.36
C ALA A 181 15.04 12.48 5.73
N ASN A 182 14.37 13.36 6.48
CA ASN A 182 12.96 13.21 6.82
C ASN A 182 12.05 13.31 5.60
N ALA A 183 12.35 14.19 4.64
CA ALA A 183 11.65 14.30 3.37
C ALA A 183 11.76 12.99 2.57
N GLY A 184 12.97 12.43 2.46
CA GLY A 184 13.20 11.13 1.83
C GLY A 184 12.38 10.02 2.52
N LYS A 185 12.44 9.94 3.86
CA LYS A 185 11.67 8.97 4.65
C LYS A 185 10.16 9.11 4.46
N LYS A 186 9.64 10.34 4.44
CA LYS A 186 8.21 10.61 4.19
C LYS A 186 7.81 10.09 2.82
N ALA A 187 8.59 10.37 1.78
CA ALA A 187 8.36 9.83 0.44
C ALA A 187 8.37 8.30 0.44
N PHE A 188 9.35 7.67 1.08
CA PHE A 188 9.42 6.21 1.12
C PHE A 188 8.21 5.57 1.80
N ILE A 189 7.82 6.07 2.98
CA ILE A 189 6.71 5.52 3.77
C ILE A 189 5.37 5.70 3.04
N VAL A 190 5.10 6.91 2.51
CA VAL A 190 3.83 7.18 1.83
C VAL A 190 3.68 6.32 0.57
N ASN A 191 4.76 6.15 -0.20
CA ASN A 191 4.77 5.24 -1.34
C ASN A 191 4.57 3.78 -0.89
N ARG A 192 5.23 3.35 0.19
CA ARG A 192 5.11 1.99 0.72
C ARG A 192 3.68 1.62 1.10
N ILE A 193 2.92 2.57 1.65
CA ILE A 193 1.49 2.36 1.97
C ILE A 193 0.70 2.02 0.70
N GLY A 194 0.94 2.74 -0.40
CA GLY A 194 0.37 2.41 -1.70
C GLY A 194 0.85 1.05 -2.22
N ASP A 195 2.15 0.76 -2.10
CA ASP A 195 2.77 -0.47 -2.59
C ASP A 195 2.16 -1.73 -1.92
N VAL A 196 1.76 -1.64 -0.64
CA VAL A 196 1.01 -2.72 0.04
C VAL A 196 -0.35 -2.98 -0.63
N ALA A 197 -1.10 -1.92 -0.97
CA ALA A 197 -2.37 -2.08 -1.68
C ALA A 197 -2.15 -2.66 -3.09
N PHE A 198 -1.09 -2.25 -3.78
CA PHE A 198 -0.70 -2.82 -5.07
C PHE A 198 -0.51 -4.34 -4.98
N ILE A 199 0.28 -4.80 -4.00
CA ILE A 199 0.53 -6.24 -3.77
C ILE A 199 -0.78 -7.00 -3.51
N LEU A 200 -1.67 -6.45 -2.68
CA LEU A 200 -2.98 -7.06 -2.42
C LEU A 200 -3.82 -7.18 -3.70
N GLY A 201 -3.79 -6.16 -4.56
CA GLY A 201 -4.42 -6.21 -5.88
C GLY A 201 -3.85 -7.32 -6.76
N MET A 202 -2.52 -7.49 -6.78
CA MET A 202 -1.88 -8.60 -7.50
C MET A 202 -2.31 -9.95 -6.94
N PHE A 203 -2.37 -10.13 -5.62
CA PHE A 203 -2.78 -11.41 -5.02
C PHE A 203 -4.22 -11.78 -5.40
N ILE A 204 -5.13 -10.81 -5.47
CA ILE A 204 -6.50 -11.03 -5.92
C ILE A 204 -6.54 -11.49 -7.39
N LEU A 205 -5.80 -10.81 -8.27
CA LEU A 205 -5.73 -11.19 -9.70
C LEU A 205 -5.12 -12.58 -9.88
N PHE A 206 -4.04 -12.87 -9.15
CA PHE A 206 -3.38 -14.17 -9.20
C PHE A 206 -4.28 -15.28 -8.67
N ALA A 207 -5.01 -15.06 -7.58
CA ALA A 207 -5.96 -16.03 -7.03
C ALA A 207 -7.12 -16.32 -8.01
N ALA A 208 -7.51 -15.33 -8.83
CA ALA A 208 -8.60 -15.46 -9.77
C ALA A 208 -8.22 -16.15 -11.09
N VAL A 209 -7.04 -15.83 -11.64
CA VAL A 209 -6.63 -16.27 -13.00
C VAL A 209 -5.48 -17.28 -12.97
N GLY A 210 -4.71 -17.35 -11.86
CA GLY A 210 -3.50 -18.18 -11.77
C GLY A 210 -2.29 -17.61 -12.52
N SER A 211 -2.38 -16.37 -13.02
CA SER A 211 -1.26 -15.66 -13.65
C SER A 211 -1.37 -14.15 -13.41
N LEU A 212 -0.23 -13.47 -13.54
CA LEU A 212 -0.09 -12.01 -13.50
C LEU A 212 0.39 -11.43 -14.84
N ASP A 213 0.45 -12.26 -15.89
CA ASP A 213 0.77 -11.82 -17.25
C ASP A 213 -0.39 -11.00 -17.83
N PHE A 214 -0.08 -9.85 -18.45
CA PHE A 214 -1.12 -8.94 -18.95
C PHE A 214 -2.04 -9.61 -19.98
N ASP A 215 -1.47 -10.35 -20.93
CA ASP A 215 -2.23 -11.05 -21.97
C ASP A 215 -3.18 -12.10 -21.38
N LYS A 216 -2.74 -12.86 -20.37
CA LYS A 216 -3.57 -13.89 -19.72
C LYS A 216 -4.69 -13.27 -18.89
N LEU A 217 -4.42 -12.17 -18.20
CA LEU A 217 -5.45 -11.43 -17.46
C LEU A 217 -6.52 -10.88 -18.42
N ALA A 218 -6.09 -10.26 -19.53
CA ALA A 218 -6.98 -9.72 -20.56
C ALA A 218 -7.81 -10.81 -21.27
N ALA A 219 -7.27 -12.02 -21.40
CA ALA A 219 -7.95 -13.17 -22.01
C ALA A 219 -8.98 -13.86 -21.10
N ASN A 220 -9.02 -13.56 -19.79
CA ASN A 220 -9.92 -14.21 -18.82
C ASN A 220 -10.88 -13.22 -18.11
N PRO A 221 -11.61 -12.35 -18.83
CA PRO A 221 -12.43 -11.32 -18.18
C PRO A 221 -13.61 -11.87 -17.34
N GLN A 222 -14.08 -13.08 -17.63
CA GLN A 222 -15.17 -13.75 -16.92
C GLN A 222 -14.75 -14.14 -15.50
N ALA A 223 -13.51 -14.58 -15.31
CA ALA A 223 -12.95 -14.82 -13.98
C ALA A 223 -12.89 -13.52 -13.17
N LEU A 224 -12.58 -12.39 -13.83
CA LEU A 224 -12.50 -11.07 -13.19
C LEU A 224 -13.88 -10.49 -12.83
N LEU A 225 -14.92 -10.85 -13.58
CA LEU A 225 -16.30 -10.43 -13.31
C LEU A 225 -16.97 -11.24 -12.20
N HIS A 226 -16.36 -12.33 -11.74
CA HIS A 226 -16.93 -13.14 -10.68
C HIS A 226 -17.12 -12.32 -9.40
N GLY A 227 -18.31 -12.41 -8.81
CA GLY A 227 -18.67 -11.72 -7.58
C GLY A 227 -18.02 -12.38 -6.37
N TYR A 228 -17.42 -11.58 -5.51
CA TYR A 228 -16.93 -11.98 -4.20
C TYR A 228 -17.60 -11.12 -3.12
N LYS A 229 -17.88 -11.70 -1.95
CA LYS A 229 -18.43 -10.98 -0.80
C LYS A 229 -17.33 -10.81 0.24
N PRO A 230 -16.57 -9.70 0.21
CA PRO A 230 -15.58 -9.43 1.26
C PRO A 230 -16.31 -9.18 2.59
N LEU A 231 -16.12 -10.07 3.57
CA LEU A 231 -16.49 -9.82 4.97
C LEU A 231 -17.93 -9.31 5.19
N GLY A 232 -18.90 -9.82 4.42
CA GLY A 232 -20.31 -9.44 4.55
C GLY A 232 -20.69 -8.04 4.02
N LEU A 233 -19.72 -7.28 3.50
CA LEU A 233 -19.98 -6.11 2.66
C LEU A 233 -20.47 -6.63 1.29
N GLY A 234 -21.37 -5.89 0.63
CA GLY A 234 -22.07 -6.32 -0.58
C GLY A 234 -21.17 -6.94 -1.66
N SER A 235 -21.76 -7.65 -2.64
CA SER A 235 -20.98 -8.31 -3.70
C SER A 235 -20.17 -7.29 -4.51
N VAL A 236 -18.83 -7.42 -4.47
CA VAL A 236 -17.88 -6.67 -5.32
C VAL A 236 -17.28 -7.65 -6.31
N THR A 237 -17.05 -7.22 -7.56
CA THR A 237 -16.35 -8.06 -8.54
C THR A 237 -14.86 -8.13 -8.20
N ILE A 238 -14.21 -9.24 -8.55
CA ILE A 238 -12.75 -9.38 -8.46
C ILE A 238 -12.05 -8.23 -9.18
N ALA A 239 -12.54 -7.86 -10.37
CA ALA A 239 -12.08 -6.72 -11.13
C ALA A 239 -12.15 -5.42 -10.31
N GLY A 240 -13.29 -5.14 -9.68
CA GLY A 240 -13.50 -3.91 -8.89
C GLY A 240 -12.57 -3.82 -7.69
N ALA A 241 -12.41 -4.92 -6.95
CA ALA A 241 -11.51 -4.98 -5.79
C ALA A 241 -10.04 -4.82 -6.20
N ALA A 242 -9.60 -5.55 -7.23
CA ALA A 242 -8.23 -5.46 -7.73
C ALA A 242 -7.93 -4.08 -8.33
N ALA A 243 -8.82 -3.54 -9.17
CA ALA A 243 -8.68 -2.23 -9.80
C ALA A 243 -8.56 -1.10 -8.76
N LEU A 244 -9.38 -1.15 -7.69
CA LEU A 244 -9.32 -0.19 -6.60
C LEU A 244 -8.00 -0.27 -5.84
N LEU A 245 -7.54 -1.47 -5.48
CA LEU A 245 -6.29 -1.67 -4.76
C LEU A 245 -5.05 -1.28 -5.57
N LEU A 246 -5.03 -1.62 -6.86
CA LEU A 246 -4.00 -1.17 -7.81
C LEU A 246 -4.04 0.35 -7.97
N PHE A 247 -5.23 0.96 -8.01
CA PHE A 247 -5.37 2.40 -8.03
C PHE A 247 -4.85 3.05 -6.74
N ILE A 248 -5.09 2.48 -5.56
CA ILE A 248 -4.48 2.97 -4.30
C ILE A 248 -2.94 2.88 -4.40
N GLY A 249 -2.38 1.84 -5.00
CA GLY A 249 -0.96 1.80 -5.35
C GLY A 249 -0.53 2.97 -6.23
N ALA A 250 -1.27 3.21 -7.32
CA ALA A 250 -1.02 4.33 -8.23
C ALA A 250 -1.14 5.70 -7.55
N THR A 251 -2.08 5.90 -6.62
CA THR A 251 -2.22 7.18 -5.88
C THR A 251 -0.97 7.49 -5.05
N GLY A 252 -0.32 6.47 -4.48
CA GLY A 252 0.95 6.60 -3.76
C GLY A 252 2.07 7.15 -4.65
N LYS A 253 2.41 6.45 -5.74
CA LYS A 253 3.51 6.85 -6.66
C LYS A 253 3.22 8.13 -7.44
N SER A 254 1.96 8.37 -7.80
CA SER A 254 1.56 9.52 -8.60
C SER A 254 1.03 10.69 -7.78
N ALA A 255 1.29 10.69 -6.47
CA ALA A 255 0.97 11.78 -5.55
C ALA A 255 -0.48 12.29 -5.72
N GLN A 256 -1.45 11.39 -5.81
CA GLN A 256 -2.88 11.75 -5.87
C GLN A 256 -3.44 11.91 -4.46
N ILE A 257 -4.56 12.61 -4.30
CA ILE A 257 -5.28 12.63 -3.02
C ILE A 257 -5.67 11.19 -2.65
N PRO A 258 -5.44 10.74 -1.40
CA PRO A 258 -4.88 11.47 -0.25
C PRO A 258 -3.34 11.42 -0.12
N LEU A 259 -2.65 10.60 -0.89
CA LEU A 259 -1.21 10.33 -0.72
C LEU A 259 -0.26 11.36 -1.37
N PHE A 260 -0.74 12.55 -1.77
CA PHE A 260 0.07 13.57 -2.46
C PHE A 260 1.17 14.23 -1.60
N VAL A 261 1.08 14.11 -0.27
CA VAL A 261 1.84 14.91 0.72
C VAL A 261 3.36 14.78 0.65
N TRP A 262 3.88 13.75 -0.01
CA TRP A 262 5.32 13.54 -0.09
C TRP A 262 6.00 14.34 -1.21
N LEU A 263 5.29 14.62 -2.31
CA LEU A 263 5.87 15.21 -3.52
C LEU A 263 6.41 16.64 -3.30
N PRO A 264 5.71 17.53 -2.57
CA PRO A 264 6.23 18.87 -2.30
C PRO A 264 7.50 18.87 -1.44
N ASP A 265 7.58 17.94 -0.47
CA ASP A 265 8.75 17.81 0.41
C ASP A 265 9.94 17.15 -0.31
N ALA A 266 9.68 16.34 -1.34
CA ALA A 266 10.71 15.77 -2.21
C ALA A 266 11.57 16.83 -2.93
N MET A 267 11.16 18.11 -2.91
CA MET A 267 11.97 19.25 -3.36
C MET A 267 13.22 19.50 -2.52
N ALA A 268 13.44 18.76 -1.42
CA ALA A 268 14.70 18.72 -0.70
C ALA A 268 15.88 18.23 -1.57
N GLY A 269 15.63 17.32 -2.51
CA GLY A 269 16.67 16.74 -3.36
C GLY A 269 17.23 17.71 -4.41
N PRO A 270 18.38 17.39 -5.04
CA PRO A 270 18.95 18.18 -6.12
C PRO A 270 17.97 18.41 -7.28
N THR A 271 18.00 19.57 -7.92
CA THR A 271 17.00 19.92 -8.95
C THR A 271 16.94 18.96 -10.16
N PRO A 272 18.05 18.37 -10.64
CA PRO A 272 17.96 17.34 -11.68
C PRO A 272 17.18 16.08 -11.25
N VAL A 273 17.20 15.75 -9.95
CA VAL A 273 16.37 14.67 -9.39
C VAL A 273 14.91 15.04 -9.48
N SER A 274 14.54 16.27 -9.10
CA SER A 274 13.17 16.76 -9.25
C SER A 274 12.70 16.67 -10.70
N ALA A 275 13.54 17.07 -11.67
CA ALA A 275 13.22 16.93 -13.09
C ALA A 275 12.98 15.45 -13.49
N LEU A 276 13.84 14.52 -13.06
CA LEU A 276 13.71 13.12 -13.42
C LEU A 276 12.46 12.48 -12.82
N ILE A 277 12.33 12.55 -11.49
CA ILE A 277 11.25 11.89 -10.74
C ILE A 277 9.89 12.48 -11.11
N HIS A 278 9.81 13.81 -11.28
CA HIS A 278 8.52 14.51 -11.36
C HIS A 278 8.08 14.82 -12.79
N ALA A 279 8.96 14.78 -13.80
CA ALA A 279 8.55 15.01 -15.18
C ALA A 279 8.28 13.70 -15.93
N ALA A 280 9.26 12.80 -15.96
CA ALA A 280 9.31 11.72 -16.95
C ALA A 280 9.04 10.31 -16.40
N THR A 281 9.10 10.09 -15.08
CA THR A 281 9.30 8.73 -14.54
C THR A 281 8.35 8.31 -13.41
N MET A 282 8.72 8.48 -12.13
CA MET A 282 8.06 7.85 -10.99
C MET A 282 6.60 8.26 -10.89
N VAL A 283 6.31 9.55 -11.03
CA VAL A 283 4.95 10.04 -10.89
C VAL A 283 4.04 9.62 -12.06
N THR A 284 4.60 9.28 -13.22
CA THR A 284 3.83 8.84 -14.39
C THR A 284 3.61 7.32 -14.40
N ALA A 285 4.34 6.56 -13.56
CA ALA A 285 4.21 5.10 -13.44
C ALA A 285 2.79 4.64 -13.11
N GLY A 286 2.07 5.38 -12.24
CA GLY A 286 0.68 5.07 -11.93
C GLY A 286 -0.27 5.24 -13.11
N VAL A 287 -0.12 6.31 -13.88
CA VAL A 287 -0.90 6.55 -15.11
C VAL A 287 -0.60 5.45 -16.14
N TYR A 288 0.68 5.11 -16.31
CA TYR A 288 1.11 4.01 -17.18
C TYR A 288 0.47 2.68 -16.78
N MET A 289 0.48 2.33 -15.49
CA MET A 289 -0.14 1.09 -14.99
C MET A 289 -1.65 1.06 -15.26
N VAL A 290 -2.36 2.17 -15.02
CA VAL A 290 -3.80 2.24 -15.30
C VAL A 290 -4.07 2.08 -16.80
N ALA A 291 -3.29 2.72 -17.67
CA ALA A 291 -3.42 2.58 -19.13
C ALA A 291 -3.05 1.17 -19.63
N ARG A 292 -2.00 0.57 -19.08
CA ARG A 292 -1.58 -0.83 -19.36
C ARG A 292 -2.66 -1.82 -18.97
N MET A 293 -3.32 -1.58 -17.85
CA MET A 293 -4.42 -2.38 -17.30
C MET A 293 -5.80 -1.88 -17.76
N ASN A 294 -5.90 -1.18 -18.91
CA ASN A 294 -7.18 -0.64 -19.38
C ASN A 294 -8.27 -1.72 -19.47
N PHE A 295 -7.91 -2.95 -19.84
CA PHE A 295 -8.83 -4.10 -19.86
C PHE A 295 -9.44 -4.45 -18.51
N LEU A 296 -8.75 -4.16 -17.40
CA LEU A 296 -9.26 -4.38 -16.05
C LEU A 296 -10.21 -3.24 -15.65
N TYR A 297 -9.79 -2.00 -15.87
CA TYR A 297 -10.55 -0.81 -15.44
C TYR A 297 -11.87 -0.67 -16.20
N MET A 298 -11.90 -1.00 -17.48
CA MET A 298 -13.11 -0.97 -18.32
C MET A 298 -14.20 -1.98 -17.87
N LEU A 299 -13.85 -2.98 -17.05
CA LEU A 299 -14.81 -3.88 -16.40
C LEU A 299 -15.43 -3.28 -15.13
N THR A 300 -14.97 -2.10 -14.70
CA THR A 300 -15.28 -1.51 -13.39
C THR A 300 -15.64 -0.03 -13.48
N PRO A 301 -16.79 0.35 -14.08
CA PRO A 301 -17.19 1.75 -14.27
C PRO A 301 -17.16 2.59 -12.98
N ALA A 302 -17.50 2.00 -11.83
CA ALA A 302 -17.46 2.68 -10.53
C ALA A 302 -16.04 3.10 -10.11
N VAL A 303 -15.03 2.24 -10.34
CA VAL A 303 -13.64 2.56 -10.02
C VAL A 303 -13.10 3.62 -10.98
N MET A 304 -13.47 3.54 -12.26
CA MET A 304 -13.14 4.57 -13.26
C MET A 304 -13.70 5.95 -12.87
N GLY A 305 -14.97 6.02 -12.47
CA GLY A 305 -15.58 7.25 -11.94
C GLY A 305 -14.83 7.79 -10.72
N LEU A 306 -14.44 6.91 -9.79
CA LEU A 306 -13.60 7.30 -8.64
C LEU A 306 -12.25 7.86 -9.07
N ILE A 307 -11.58 7.23 -10.04
CA ILE A 307 -10.30 7.70 -10.59
C ILE A 307 -10.46 9.10 -11.20
N ALA A 308 -11.51 9.31 -12.01
CA ALA A 308 -11.80 10.59 -12.63
C ALA A 308 -12.03 11.68 -11.58
N LEU A 309 -12.82 11.38 -10.53
CA LEU A 309 -13.10 12.30 -9.43
C LEU A 309 -11.84 12.64 -8.63
N VAL A 310 -11.05 11.64 -8.24
CA VAL A 310 -9.79 11.85 -7.50
C VAL A 310 -8.82 12.67 -8.35
N GLY A 311 -8.72 12.39 -9.65
CA GLY A 311 -7.89 13.15 -10.59
C GLY A 311 -8.31 14.62 -10.67
N ALA A 312 -9.61 14.90 -10.87
CA ALA A 312 -10.15 16.25 -10.96
C ALA A 312 -9.99 17.03 -9.65
N LEU A 313 -10.26 16.41 -8.50
CA LEU A 313 -10.05 17.01 -7.18
C LEU A 313 -8.56 17.29 -6.94
N THR A 314 -7.68 16.35 -7.25
CA THR A 314 -6.23 16.53 -7.14
C THR A 314 -5.74 17.67 -8.03
N ALA A 315 -6.26 17.76 -9.25
CA ALA A 315 -5.93 18.81 -10.21
C ALA A 315 -6.22 20.22 -9.65
N LEU A 316 -7.45 20.43 -9.14
CA LEU A 316 -7.87 21.71 -8.58
C LEU A 316 -7.17 22.00 -7.24
N PHE A 317 -7.18 21.03 -6.33
CA PHE A 317 -6.64 21.17 -4.97
C PHE A 317 -5.14 21.50 -4.97
N ALA A 318 -4.36 20.88 -5.85
CA ALA A 318 -2.95 21.23 -5.98
C ALA A 318 -2.72 22.58 -6.65
N ALA A 319 -3.56 22.93 -7.63
CA ALA A 319 -3.46 24.21 -8.32
C ALA A 319 -3.77 25.40 -7.40
N THR A 320 -4.72 25.26 -6.48
CA THR A 320 -5.00 26.30 -5.48
C THR A 320 -3.82 26.46 -4.52
N ILE A 321 -3.20 25.38 -4.04
CA ILE A 321 -1.99 25.45 -3.20
C ILE A 321 -0.87 26.19 -3.95
N GLY A 322 -0.67 25.88 -5.24
CA GLY A 322 0.33 26.52 -6.11
C GLY A 322 0.21 28.05 -6.19
N LEU A 323 -1.00 28.62 -6.02
CA LEU A 323 -1.22 30.07 -5.99
C LEU A 323 -0.54 30.75 -4.79
N ALA A 324 -0.42 30.05 -3.66
CA ALA A 324 0.09 30.61 -2.41
C ALA A 324 1.57 30.32 -2.15
N GLN A 325 2.16 29.32 -2.82
CA GLN A 325 3.56 28.95 -2.60
C GLN A 325 4.53 30.01 -3.13
N ASN A 326 5.65 30.21 -2.41
CA ASN A 326 6.68 31.21 -2.75
C ASN A 326 8.04 30.57 -3.11
N ASP A 327 8.20 29.27 -2.90
CA ASP A 327 9.40 28.54 -3.29
C ASP A 327 9.26 28.07 -4.75
N ILE A 328 10.24 28.41 -5.59
CA ILE A 328 10.20 28.11 -7.03
C ILE A 328 10.00 26.61 -7.32
N LYS A 329 10.67 25.74 -6.55
CA LYS A 329 10.59 24.28 -6.70
C LYS A 329 9.25 23.76 -6.20
N LYS A 330 8.72 24.28 -5.07
CA LYS A 330 7.41 23.87 -4.55
C LYS A 330 6.26 24.29 -5.47
N VAL A 331 6.30 25.48 -6.08
CA VAL A 331 5.32 25.88 -7.11
C VAL A 331 5.33 24.88 -8.28
N LEU A 332 6.53 24.48 -8.72
CA LEU A 332 6.68 23.46 -9.77
C LEU A 332 6.25 22.05 -9.32
N ALA A 333 6.41 21.70 -8.04
CA ALA A 333 5.95 20.44 -7.47
C ALA A 333 4.42 20.37 -7.45
N TYR A 334 3.73 21.39 -6.92
CA TYR A 334 2.27 21.43 -6.89
C TYR A 334 1.64 21.49 -8.28
N SER A 335 2.27 22.17 -9.22
CA SER A 335 1.83 22.08 -10.60
C SER A 335 2.00 20.69 -11.18
N THR A 336 2.97 19.89 -10.72
CA THR A 336 3.10 18.48 -11.13
C THR A 336 1.96 17.64 -10.55
N VAL A 337 1.66 17.79 -9.25
CA VAL A 337 0.49 17.15 -8.64
C VAL A 337 -0.78 17.47 -9.43
N SER A 338 -0.93 18.75 -9.83
CA SER A 338 -2.08 19.19 -10.62
C SER A 338 -2.14 18.52 -11.99
N GLN A 339 -1.04 18.51 -12.77
CA GLN A 339 -1.01 17.87 -14.10
C GLN A 339 -1.21 16.35 -14.04
N LEU A 340 -0.69 15.68 -13.02
CA LEU A 340 -0.99 14.26 -12.78
C LEU A 340 -2.48 14.05 -12.51
N GLY A 341 -3.12 14.97 -11.78
CA GLY A 341 -4.57 15.01 -11.64
C GLY A 341 -5.31 15.01 -12.99
N TYR A 342 -4.84 15.77 -13.99
CA TYR A 342 -5.40 15.70 -15.35
C TYR A 342 -5.17 14.36 -16.01
N MET A 343 -3.98 13.77 -15.87
CA MET A 343 -3.68 12.46 -16.44
C MET A 343 -4.60 11.37 -15.85
N PHE A 344 -4.81 11.39 -14.53
CA PHE A 344 -5.74 10.50 -13.84
C PHE A 344 -7.21 10.78 -14.22
N MET A 345 -7.57 12.05 -14.38
CA MET A 345 -8.87 12.43 -14.94
C MET A 345 -9.07 11.81 -16.33
N GLY A 346 -8.09 11.91 -17.23
CA GLY A 346 -8.14 11.31 -18.56
C GLY A 346 -8.33 9.79 -18.54
N VAL A 347 -7.43 9.05 -17.86
CA VAL A 347 -7.54 7.58 -17.80
C VAL A 347 -8.78 7.11 -17.03
N GLY A 348 -9.23 7.87 -16.03
CA GLY A 348 -10.46 7.60 -15.27
C GLY A 348 -11.73 7.74 -16.12
N MET A 349 -11.69 8.58 -17.15
CA MET A 349 -12.78 8.76 -18.11
C MET A 349 -12.63 7.86 -19.34
N GLY A 350 -11.77 6.85 -19.28
CA GLY A 350 -11.51 5.94 -20.39
C GLY A 350 -10.74 6.57 -21.55
N ALA A 351 -10.31 7.83 -21.43
CA ALA A 351 -9.47 8.52 -22.40
C ALA A 351 -7.99 8.18 -22.17
N PHE A 352 -7.66 6.89 -22.25
CA PHE A 352 -6.32 6.38 -21.95
C PHE A 352 -5.25 6.98 -22.86
N SER A 353 -5.55 7.14 -24.16
CA SER A 353 -4.65 7.80 -25.12
C SER A 353 -4.35 9.24 -24.70
N ALA A 354 -5.38 10.05 -24.40
CA ALA A 354 -5.22 11.44 -23.99
C ALA A 354 -4.41 11.59 -22.69
N GLY A 355 -4.65 10.70 -21.71
CA GLY A 355 -3.88 10.63 -20.47
C GLY A 355 -2.39 10.37 -20.72
N ILE A 356 -2.05 9.40 -21.58
CA ILE A 356 -0.66 9.08 -21.95
C ILE A 356 -0.05 10.17 -22.85
N PHE A 357 -0.85 10.82 -23.69
CA PHE A 357 -0.38 11.96 -24.49
C PHE A 357 0.00 13.14 -23.59
N HIS A 358 -0.78 13.38 -22.54
CA HIS A 358 -0.42 14.38 -21.54
C HIS A 358 0.82 13.98 -20.75
N VAL A 359 1.00 12.70 -20.37
CA VAL A 359 2.27 12.19 -19.79
C VAL A 359 3.46 12.52 -20.70
N PHE A 360 3.34 12.23 -22.00
CA PHE A 360 4.38 12.45 -22.99
C PHE A 360 4.74 13.94 -23.10
N THR A 361 3.77 14.81 -23.35
CA THR A 361 4.03 16.26 -23.49
C THR A 361 4.54 16.88 -22.18
N HIS A 362 3.99 16.46 -21.05
CA HIS A 362 4.39 16.87 -19.70
C HIS A 362 5.86 16.63 -19.42
N ALA A 363 6.39 15.47 -19.82
CA ALA A 363 7.79 15.14 -19.59
C ALA A 363 8.74 16.21 -20.17
N PHE A 364 8.42 16.80 -21.32
CA PHE A 364 9.23 17.84 -21.94
C PHE A 364 9.11 19.19 -21.22
N PHE A 365 7.90 19.75 -21.12
CA PHE A 365 7.73 21.08 -20.53
C PHE A 365 8.05 21.10 -19.04
N LYS A 366 7.78 20.02 -18.29
CA LYS A 366 8.17 19.95 -16.88
C LYS A 366 9.64 19.77 -16.65
N ALA A 367 10.31 18.90 -17.41
CA ALA A 367 11.75 18.77 -17.30
C ALA A 367 12.40 20.12 -17.60
N CYS A 368 11.94 20.83 -18.64
CA CYS A 368 12.43 22.17 -18.94
C CYS A 368 12.18 23.17 -17.79
N LEU A 369 10.99 23.19 -17.19
CA LEU A 369 10.68 24.07 -16.06
C LEU A 369 11.53 23.76 -14.81
N PHE A 370 11.69 22.49 -14.44
CA PHE A 370 12.51 22.11 -13.28
C PHE A 370 13.99 22.39 -13.53
N LEU A 371 14.54 22.01 -14.68
CA LEU A 371 15.93 22.29 -15.03
C LEU A 371 16.16 23.81 -15.19
N GLY A 372 15.18 24.55 -15.69
CA GLY A 372 15.21 26.01 -15.80
C GLY A 372 15.21 26.68 -14.42
N ALA A 373 14.37 26.21 -13.49
CA ALA A 373 14.41 26.62 -12.09
C ALA A 373 15.76 26.28 -11.45
N GLY A 374 16.33 25.10 -11.74
CA GLY A 374 17.67 24.72 -11.29
C GLY A 374 18.75 25.69 -11.79
N ALA A 375 18.65 26.16 -13.03
CA ALA A 375 19.59 27.12 -13.59
C ALA A 375 19.44 28.50 -12.92
N VAL A 376 18.22 28.92 -12.57
CA VAL A 376 17.96 30.14 -11.78
C VAL A 376 18.54 30.01 -10.37
N ILE A 377 18.25 28.92 -9.66
CA ILE A 377 18.75 28.67 -8.30
C ILE A 377 20.28 28.65 -8.27
N HIS A 378 20.89 27.98 -9.26
CA HIS A 378 22.35 27.91 -9.37
C HIS A 378 22.97 29.29 -9.62
N ALA A 379 22.36 30.11 -10.49
CA ALA A 379 22.82 31.47 -10.77
C ALA A 379 22.61 32.44 -9.59
N LEU A 380 21.72 32.12 -8.65
CA LEU A 380 21.40 32.93 -7.47
C LEU A 380 21.95 32.35 -6.16
N HIS A 381 23.00 31.53 -6.20
CA HIS A 381 23.66 30.99 -4.99
C HIS A 381 22.69 30.28 -4.02
N ASP A 382 21.89 29.34 -4.54
CA ASP A 382 20.91 28.53 -3.79
C ASP A 382 19.65 29.27 -3.28
N GLU A 383 19.39 30.52 -3.70
CA GLU A 383 18.11 31.21 -3.41
C GLU A 383 16.93 30.56 -4.15
N GLN A 384 15.85 30.25 -3.42
CA GLN A 384 14.65 29.57 -3.92
C GLN A 384 13.37 30.38 -3.75
N ASP A 385 13.36 31.44 -2.95
CA ASP A 385 12.20 32.29 -2.72
C ASP A 385 12.01 33.31 -3.86
N ILE A 386 10.92 33.13 -4.61
CA ILE A 386 10.59 33.96 -5.79
C ILE A 386 10.32 35.43 -5.43
N ARG A 387 10.06 35.72 -4.15
CA ARG A 387 9.88 37.10 -3.67
C ARG A 387 11.20 37.87 -3.66
N ARG A 388 12.33 37.16 -3.50
CA ARG A 388 13.69 37.72 -3.49
C ARG A 388 14.36 37.70 -4.88
N MET A 389 13.78 37.00 -5.86
CA MET A 389 14.24 36.98 -7.25
C MET A 389 13.83 38.26 -8.02
N GLY A 390 14.07 38.34 -9.33
CA GLY A 390 13.61 39.44 -10.20
C GLY A 390 14.71 39.96 -11.13
N GLY A 391 14.31 40.60 -12.23
CA GLY A 391 15.25 41.28 -13.15
C GLY A 391 16.21 40.36 -13.93
N LEU A 392 15.98 39.05 -13.97
CA LEU A 392 16.89 38.08 -14.60
C LEU A 392 16.78 37.99 -16.12
N LYS A 393 15.87 38.74 -16.75
CA LYS A 393 15.57 38.62 -18.19
C LYS A 393 16.77 38.85 -19.12
N SER A 394 17.69 39.73 -18.74
CA SER A 394 18.89 40.07 -19.52
C SER A 394 20.09 39.21 -19.14
N GLN A 395 20.14 38.73 -17.89
CA GLN A 395 21.25 37.97 -17.34
C GLN A 395 21.17 36.48 -17.73
N LEU A 396 19.95 35.93 -17.86
CA LEU A 396 19.69 34.52 -18.17
C LEU A 396 18.80 34.37 -19.42
N PRO A 397 19.22 34.82 -20.63
CA PRO A 397 18.36 34.89 -21.80
C PRO A 397 17.86 33.51 -22.28
N ILE A 398 18.73 32.49 -22.29
CA ILE A 398 18.36 31.12 -22.70
C ILE A 398 17.35 30.55 -21.71
N THR A 399 17.65 30.63 -20.41
CA THR A 399 16.76 30.14 -19.34
C THR A 399 15.42 30.86 -19.40
N ARG A 400 15.41 32.18 -19.61
CA ARG A 400 14.17 32.96 -19.73
C ARG A 400 13.27 32.44 -20.85
N TRP A 401 13.78 32.31 -22.07
CA TRP A 401 12.96 31.92 -23.23
C TRP A 401 12.50 30.47 -23.15
N THR A 402 13.38 29.56 -22.75
CA THR A 402 13.03 28.14 -22.57
C THR A 402 12.01 27.93 -21.45
N PHE A 403 12.13 28.68 -20.35
CA PHE A 403 11.15 28.70 -19.27
C PHE A 403 9.81 29.29 -19.73
N LEU A 404 9.81 30.37 -20.53
CA LEU A 404 8.59 30.96 -21.08
C LEU A 404 7.85 29.99 -22.01
N VAL A 405 8.55 29.35 -22.96
CA VAL A 405 7.96 28.36 -23.87
C VAL A 405 7.29 27.23 -23.08
N SER A 406 7.97 26.75 -22.04
CA SER A 406 7.43 25.66 -21.20
C SER A 406 6.28 26.15 -20.30
N THR A 407 6.29 27.42 -19.90
CA THR A 407 5.20 28.08 -19.17
C THR A 407 3.96 28.23 -20.05
N LEU A 408 4.13 28.58 -21.33
CA LEU A 408 3.05 28.64 -22.31
C LEU A 408 2.45 27.25 -22.58
N ALA A 409 3.30 26.23 -22.68
CA ALA A 409 2.88 24.84 -22.82
C ALA A 409 2.04 24.37 -21.63
N ILE A 410 2.53 24.49 -20.39
CA ILE A 410 1.78 24.03 -19.20
C ILE A 410 0.49 24.85 -18.94
N ALA A 411 0.46 26.12 -19.35
CA ALA A 411 -0.73 26.97 -19.26
C ALA A 411 -1.82 26.56 -20.26
N GLY A 412 -1.49 25.74 -21.28
CA GLY A 412 -2.43 25.31 -22.31
C GLY A 412 -2.70 26.39 -23.36
N ILE A 413 -1.71 27.21 -23.70
CA ILE A 413 -1.84 28.18 -24.80
C ILE A 413 -1.75 27.45 -26.14
N PRO A 414 -2.61 27.76 -27.14
CA PRO A 414 -2.57 27.15 -28.47
C PRO A 414 -1.17 27.15 -29.10
N ILE A 415 -0.94 26.20 -30.01
CA ILE A 415 0.36 25.87 -30.64
C ILE A 415 1.26 25.01 -29.74
N PHE A 416 1.29 25.25 -28.43
CA PHE A 416 2.17 24.51 -27.51
C PHE A 416 1.57 23.16 -27.08
N SER A 417 2.44 22.24 -26.66
CA SER A 417 2.08 20.83 -26.47
C SER A 417 1.03 20.56 -25.40
N GLY A 418 0.98 21.39 -24.36
CA GLY A 418 0.00 21.22 -23.28
C GLY A 418 -1.41 21.61 -23.67
N PHE A 419 -1.62 22.43 -24.72
CA PHE A 419 -2.96 22.74 -25.23
C PHE A 419 -3.64 21.47 -25.76
N PHE A 420 -3.02 20.82 -26.74
CA PHE A 420 -3.58 19.63 -27.40
C PHE A 420 -3.91 18.52 -26.42
N SER A 421 -2.98 18.20 -25.52
CA SER A 421 -3.16 17.10 -24.58
C SER A 421 -4.19 17.40 -23.47
N LYS A 422 -4.19 18.61 -22.92
CA LYS A 422 -5.07 18.97 -21.81
C LYS A 422 -6.50 19.23 -22.28
N ASP A 423 -6.63 19.88 -23.44
CA ASP A 423 -7.93 20.14 -24.04
C ASP A 423 -8.61 18.83 -24.48
N GLU A 424 -7.85 17.87 -25.05
CA GLU A 424 -8.37 16.53 -25.36
C GLU A 424 -8.94 15.82 -24.12
N ILE A 425 -8.27 15.90 -22.97
CA ILE A 425 -8.78 15.33 -21.72
C ILE A 425 -10.10 16.00 -21.29
N LEU A 426 -10.17 17.34 -21.34
CA LEU A 426 -11.38 18.09 -20.99
C LEU A 426 -12.53 17.82 -21.96
N TRP A 427 -12.25 17.71 -23.26
CA TRP A 427 -13.20 17.33 -24.28
C TRP A 427 -13.74 15.91 -24.04
N LYS A 428 -12.84 14.96 -23.77
CA LYS A 428 -13.24 13.59 -23.43
C LYS A 428 -14.03 13.51 -22.14
N ALA A 429 -13.87 14.49 -21.25
CA ALA A 429 -14.65 14.55 -20.03
C ALA A 429 -16.14 14.74 -20.30
N ILE A 430 -16.50 15.54 -21.31
CA ILE A 430 -17.91 15.78 -21.66
C ILE A 430 -18.39 14.75 -22.70
N SER A 431 -17.55 14.39 -23.68
CA SER A 431 -17.96 13.59 -24.84
C SER A 431 -18.04 12.08 -24.58
N THR A 432 -17.32 11.56 -23.58
CA THR A 432 -17.23 10.10 -23.31
C THR A 432 -18.20 9.62 -22.24
N GLY A 433 -19.12 10.49 -21.79
CA GLY A 433 -19.96 10.26 -20.61
C GLY A 433 -20.64 8.88 -20.58
N ASN A 434 -20.27 8.04 -19.63
CA ASN A 434 -20.91 6.75 -19.37
C ASN A 434 -21.92 6.92 -18.21
N PRO A 435 -23.23 6.66 -18.40
CA PRO A 435 -24.21 6.74 -17.33
C PRO A 435 -23.93 5.81 -16.14
N ALA A 436 -23.08 4.79 -16.32
CA ALA A 436 -22.63 3.90 -15.25
C ALA A 436 -21.51 4.49 -14.38
N TRP A 437 -20.91 5.64 -14.74
CA TRP A 437 -19.91 6.32 -13.91
C TRP A 437 -20.54 7.11 -12.76
N GLY A 438 -21.81 7.47 -12.86
CA GLY A 438 -22.52 8.23 -11.86
C GLY A 438 -23.73 8.97 -12.44
N PRO A 439 -24.30 9.90 -11.67
CA PRO A 439 -25.40 10.73 -12.13
C PRO A 439 -25.05 11.51 -13.40
N SER A 440 -26.05 11.90 -14.20
CA SER A 440 -25.84 12.59 -15.48
C SER A 440 -25.06 13.92 -15.38
N TRP A 441 -25.02 14.55 -14.21
CA TRP A 441 -24.23 15.77 -13.96
C TRP A 441 -22.75 15.51 -13.70
N PHE A 442 -22.35 14.26 -13.45
CA PHE A 442 -20.99 13.89 -13.04
C PHE A 442 -19.92 14.27 -14.07
N PRO A 443 -20.07 13.99 -15.39
CA PRO A 443 -19.07 14.40 -16.39
C PRO A 443 -18.88 15.92 -16.44
N MET A 444 -19.96 16.68 -16.29
CA MET A 444 -19.90 18.14 -16.23
C MET A 444 -19.17 18.65 -14.99
N LEU A 445 -19.37 18.01 -13.82
CA LEU A 445 -18.60 18.33 -12.62
C LEU A 445 -17.10 18.15 -12.88
N ILE A 446 -16.69 17.02 -13.46
CA ILE A 446 -15.29 16.72 -13.76
C ILE A 446 -14.70 17.78 -14.69
N TYR A 447 -15.41 18.15 -15.75
CA TYR A 447 -15.00 19.23 -16.65
C TYR A 447 -14.82 20.57 -15.93
N VAL A 448 -15.78 20.98 -15.09
CA VAL A 448 -15.72 22.26 -14.37
C VAL A 448 -14.55 22.30 -13.39
N LEU A 449 -14.33 21.22 -12.64
CA LEU A 449 -13.18 21.09 -11.73
C LEU A 449 -11.85 21.14 -12.50
N GLY A 450 -11.77 20.45 -13.63
CA GLY A 450 -10.64 20.51 -14.55
C GLY A 450 -10.39 21.93 -15.07
N MET A 451 -11.42 22.61 -15.59
CA MET A 451 -11.29 23.98 -16.09
C MET A 451 -10.85 24.96 -14.99
N ALA A 452 -11.41 24.85 -13.79
CA ALA A 452 -11.01 25.67 -12.64
C ALA A 452 -9.53 25.43 -12.24
N GLY A 453 -9.06 24.17 -12.28
CA GLY A 453 -7.65 23.86 -12.09
C GLY A 453 -6.76 24.46 -13.19
N ALA A 454 -7.27 24.56 -14.42
CA ALA A 454 -6.53 25.07 -15.57
C ALA A 454 -6.34 26.57 -15.47
N MET A 455 -7.40 27.28 -15.08
CA MET A 455 -7.38 28.70 -14.71
C MET A 455 -6.32 29.01 -13.67
N CYS A 456 -6.31 28.26 -12.57
CA CYS A 456 -5.34 28.44 -11.49
C CYS A 456 -3.92 28.22 -12.00
N THR A 457 -3.72 27.18 -12.83
CA THR A 457 -2.42 26.84 -13.43
C THR A 457 -1.87 27.95 -14.31
N ALA A 458 -2.67 28.47 -15.24
CA ALA A 458 -2.27 29.59 -16.08
C ALA A 458 -1.84 30.80 -15.22
N PHE A 459 -2.60 31.13 -14.17
CA PHE A 459 -2.28 32.25 -13.29
C PHE A 459 -0.98 32.06 -12.51
N TYR A 460 -0.83 30.96 -11.73
CA TYR A 460 0.35 30.83 -10.86
C TYR A 460 1.64 30.60 -11.66
N MET A 461 1.56 29.99 -12.85
CA MET A 461 2.72 29.79 -13.70
C MET A 461 3.23 31.12 -14.28
N PHE A 462 2.33 32.01 -14.68
CA PHE A 462 2.72 33.36 -15.10
C PHE A 462 3.12 34.27 -13.95
N ARG A 463 2.54 34.10 -12.74
CA ARG A 463 3.08 34.71 -11.51
C ARG A 463 4.52 34.29 -11.28
N LEU A 464 4.82 32.99 -11.39
CA LEU A 464 6.16 32.45 -11.22
C LEU A 464 7.14 33.05 -12.24
N TYR A 465 6.78 33.03 -13.51
CA TYR A 465 7.60 33.60 -14.59
C TYR A 465 7.85 35.11 -14.40
N ALA A 466 6.80 35.87 -14.05
CA ALA A 466 6.89 37.31 -13.83
C ALA A 466 7.80 37.65 -12.65
N LEU A 467 7.61 37.01 -11.48
CA LEU A 467 8.42 37.27 -10.29
C LEU A 467 9.89 36.89 -10.47
N THR A 468 10.17 35.85 -11.26
CA THR A 468 11.54 35.35 -11.49
C THR A 468 12.31 36.24 -12.47
N PHE A 469 11.73 36.57 -13.63
CA PHE A 469 12.48 37.20 -14.72
C PHE A 469 12.22 38.70 -14.90
N HIS A 470 11.09 39.23 -14.43
CA HIS A 470 10.68 40.62 -14.61
C HIS A 470 10.80 41.43 -13.32
N GLY A 471 10.51 42.73 -13.41
CA GLY A 471 10.72 43.70 -12.35
C GLY A 471 12.19 43.99 -12.09
N ASP A 472 12.45 44.67 -10.97
CA ASP A 472 13.81 44.97 -10.53
C ASP A 472 14.43 43.75 -9.83
N CYS A 473 15.75 43.65 -9.87
CA CYS A 473 16.48 42.63 -9.10
C CYS A 473 16.33 42.96 -7.61
N ARG A 474 15.88 41.97 -6.82
CA ARG A 474 15.60 42.13 -5.38
C ARG A 474 16.67 41.49 -4.50
N LEU A 475 17.82 41.16 -5.09
CA LEU A 475 19.03 40.75 -4.38
C LEU A 475 19.89 41.96 -4.04
N SER A 476 20.86 41.77 -3.14
CA SER A 476 21.86 42.80 -2.90
C SER A 476 22.70 43.08 -4.15
N ALA A 477 23.24 44.29 -4.29
CA ALA A 477 24.07 44.64 -5.44
C ALA A 477 25.30 43.72 -5.60
N GLU A 478 25.85 43.26 -4.48
CA GLU A 478 26.98 42.31 -4.46
C GLU A 478 26.59 40.92 -4.99
N GLU A 479 25.43 40.40 -4.57
CA GLU A 479 24.90 39.12 -5.08
C GLU A 479 24.56 39.22 -6.57
N GLN A 480 23.99 40.35 -7.00
CA GLN A 480 23.64 40.58 -8.40
C GLN A 480 24.88 40.58 -9.31
N ALA A 481 26.00 41.15 -8.87
CA ALA A 481 27.24 41.16 -9.63
C ALA A 481 27.84 39.76 -9.86
N LYS A 482 27.49 38.78 -9.03
CA LYS A 482 27.98 37.40 -9.11
C LYS A 482 27.10 36.51 -10.00
N ILE A 483 25.97 37.01 -10.50
CA ILE A 483 25.09 36.24 -11.37
C ILE A 483 25.77 36.00 -12.72
N HIS A 484 25.86 34.73 -13.11
CA HIS A 484 26.42 34.33 -14.39
C HIS A 484 25.47 33.38 -15.14
N PRO A 485 25.51 33.36 -16.48
CA PRO A 485 24.73 32.41 -17.26
C PRO A 485 25.22 30.96 -17.01
N PRO A 486 24.33 29.97 -17.13
CA PRO A 486 24.70 28.57 -17.00
C PRO A 486 25.58 28.14 -18.18
N GLY A 487 26.53 27.23 -17.92
CA GLY A 487 27.36 26.65 -18.96
C GLY A 487 26.58 25.78 -19.97
N PRO A 488 27.20 25.40 -21.10
CA PRO A 488 26.52 24.67 -22.19
C PRO A 488 25.86 23.36 -21.77
N ALA A 489 26.48 22.63 -20.83
CA ALA A 489 25.95 21.36 -20.30
C ALA A 489 24.58 21.52 -19.64
N MET A 490 24.29 22.69 -19.06
CA MET A 490 22.98 23.01 -18.47
C MET A 490 22.06 23.70 -19.48
N ALA A 491 22.59 24.60 -20.32
CA ALA A 491 21.78 25.39 -21.25
C ALA A 491 21.20 24.58 -22.42
N MET A 492 21.99 23.67 -23.03
CA MET A 492 21.56 22.91 -24.22
C MET A 492 20.37 21.97 -23.95
N PRO A 493 20.33 21.20 -22.84
CA PRO A 493 19.15 20.43 -22.49
C PRO A 493 17.86 21.25 -22.41
N LEU A 494 17.92 22.49 -21.90
CA LEU A 494 16.76 23.38 -21.81
C LEU A 494 16.21 23.73 -23.19
N VAL A 495 17.08 24.03 -24.14
CA VAL A 495 16.69 24.38 -25.51
C VAL A 495 15.99 23.21 -26.17
N VAL A 496 16.57 22.00 -26.09
CA VAL A 496 15.98 20.79 -26.69
C VAL A 496 14.61 20.48 -26.07
N LEU A 497 14.49 20.57 -24.75
CA LEU A 497 13.21 20.34 -24.06
C LEU A 497 12.16 21.40 -24.40
N ALA A 498 12.55 22.68 -24.52
CA ALA A 498 11.65 23.76 -24.90
C ALA A 498 11.14 23.60 -26.34
N VAL A 499 12.00 23.19 -27.28
CA VAL A 499 11.58 22.85 -28.64
C VAL A 499 10.54 21.73 -28.61
N GLY A 500 10.79 20.66 -27.84
CA GLY A 500 9.82 19.57 -27.64
C GLY A 500 8.48 20.07 -27.07
N ALA A 501 8.52 20.94 -26.06
CA ALA A 501 7.33 21.56 -25.46
C ALA A 501 6.53 22.45 -26.44
N ALA A 502 7.19 23.00 -27.46
CA ALA A 502 6.53 23.78 -28.49
C ALA A 502 5.87 22.91 -29.55
N ILE A 503 6.55 21.88 -30.07
CA ILE A 503 6.12 21.21 -31.31
C ILE A 503 5.48 19.84 -31.12
N LEU A 504 5.79 19.10 -30.04
CA LEU A 504 5.34 17.70 -29.90
C LEU A 504 3.83 17.56 -29.68
N GLY A 505 3.13 18.67 -29.38
CA GLY A 505 1.67 18.73 -29.36
C GLY A 505 1.02 18.42 -30.70
N LEU A 506 1.71 18.72 -31.79
CA LEU A 506 1.20 18.53 -33.16
C LEU A 506 1.03 17.05 -33.53
N LEU A 507 1.50 16.11 -32.70
CA LEU A 507 1.27 14.67 -32.89
C LEU A 507 -0.15 14.24 -32.51
N GLY A 508 -0.87 15.04 -31.71
CA GLY A 508 -2.24 14.78 -31.28
C GLY A 508 -3.18 15.89 -31.71
N LEU A 509 -3.24 16.19 -33.01
CA LEU A 509 -4.17 17.21 -33.52
C LEU A 509 -5.62 16.76 -33.29
N PRO A 510 -6.53 17.71 -32.96
CA PRO A 510 -7.93 17.41 -32.69
C PRO A 510 -8.64 16.87 -33.94
N GLY A 511 -9.68 16.07 -33.73
CA GLY A 511 -10.44 15.44 -34.80
C GLY A 511 -11.15 16.45 -35.72
N LEU A 512 -11.39 17.68 -35.24
CA LEU A 512 -11.82 18.81 -36.07
C LEU A 512 -10.94 19.03 -37.31
N LEU A 513 -9.66 18.68 -37.24
CA LEU A 513 -8.71 18.84 -38.33
C LEU A 513 -8.57 17.59 -39.22
N ASP A 514 -9.30 16.52 -38.93
CA ASP A 514 -9.26 15.27 -39.72
C ASP A 514 -9.65 15.51 -41.18
N GLY A 515 -10.61 16.40 -41.45
CA GLY A 515 -11.01 16.77 -42.81
C GLY A 515 -9.93 17.52 -43.60
N VAL A 516 -9.00 18.20 -42.91
CA VAL A 516 -7.89 18.94 -43.52
C VAL A 516 -6.67 18.05 -43.75
N PHE A 517 -6.45 17.04 -42.89
CA PHE A 517 -5.27 16.17 -42.91
C PHE A 517 -5.56 14.73 -43.35
N GLY A 518 -6.70 14.46 -44.00
CA GLY A 518 -6.98 13.16 -44.62
C GLY A 518 -7.31 12.03 -43.63
N GLY A 519 -8.05 12.34 -42.55
CA GLY A 519 -8.66 11.35 -41.65
C GLY A 519 -7.74 10.73 -40.59
N HIS A 520 -6.53 11.25 -40.40
CA HIS A 520 -5.56 10.76 -39.41
C HIS A 520 -4.87 11.90 -38.64
N ALA A 521 -5.59 12.96 -38.26
CA ALA A 521 -4.99 14.13 -37.59
C ALA A 521 -4.40 13.75 -36.22
N ASN A 522 -5.02 12.83 -35.48
CA ASN A 522 -4.50 12.34 -34.20
C ASN A 522 -3.60 11.09 -34.38
N PHE A 523 -2.38 11.32 -34.90
CA PHE A 523 -1.37 10.26 -35.06
C PHE A 523 -1.05 9.54 -33.74
N PHE A 524 -1.00 10.29 -32.63
CA PHE A 524 -0.68 9.73 -31.32
C PHE A 524 -1.72 8.71 -30.86
N HIS A 525 -3.01 9.01 -31.04
CA HIS A 525 -4.09 8.05 -30.78
C HIS A 525 -3.97 6.82 -31.67
N ALA A 526 -3.75 6.99 -32.98
CA ALA A 526 -3.61 5.88 -33.91
C ALA A 526 -2.43 4.95 -33.54
N TRP A 527 -1.33 5.52 -33.03
CA TRP A 527 -0.19 4.75 -32.51
C TRP A 527 -0.58 3.92 -31.29
N LEU A 528 -1.33 4.49 -30.33
CA LEU A 528 -1.69 3.81 -29.08
C LEU A 528 -2.88 2.86 -29.18
N ALA A 529 -3.80 3.08 -30.13
CA ALA A 529 -5.04 2.33 -30.32
C ALA A 529 -4.91 0.80 -30.16
N PRO A 530 -3.87 0.13 -30.72
CA PRO A 530 -3.74 -1.33 -30.59
C PRO A 530 -3.63 -1.86 -29.16
N VAL A 531 -3.27 -1.02 -28.19
CA VAL A 531 -3.13 -1.37 -26.76
C VAL A 531 -4.22 -0.74 -25.92
N VAL A 532 -4.51 0.55 -26.13
CA VAL A 532 -5.42 1.30 -25.24
C VAL A 532 -6.91 1.05 -25.51
N ASP A 533 -7.26 0.58 -26.72
CA ASP A 533 -8.65 0.26 -27.06
C ASP A 533 -9.04 -1.18 -26.71
N GLN A 534 -8.08 -2.02 -26.30
CA GLN A 534 -8.33 -3.43 -25.97
C GLN A 534 -9.42 -3.61 -24.92
N GLY A 535 -9.41 -2.78 -23.87
CA GLY A 535 -10.40 -2.84 -22.79
C GLY A 535 -11.79 -2.44 -23.25
N ALA A 536 -11.90 -1.45 -24.14
CA ALA A 536 -13.18 -1.09 -24.75
C ALA A 536 -13.72 -2.23 -25.62
N ILE A 537 -12.86 -2.87 -26.41
CA ILE A 537 -13.22 -4.04 -27.23
C ILE A 537 -13.68 -5.21 -26.34
N ILE A 538 -12.98 -5.50 -25.24
CA ILE A 538 -13.36 -6.55 -24.29
C ILE A 538 -14.70 -6.23 -23.63
N ALA A 539 -14.89 -5.01 -23.13
CA ALA A 539 -16.15 -4.57 -22.53
C ALA A 539 -17.32 -4.65 -23.52
N ALA A 540 -17.09 -4.31 -24.79
CA ALA A 540 -18.08 -4.45 -25.85
C ALA A 540 -18.47 -5.90 -26.13
N LYS A 541 -17.49 -6.81 -26.24
CA LYS A 541 -17.75 -8.24 -26.42
C LYS A 541 -18.55 -8.86 -25.27
N LEU A 542 -18.44 -8.30 -24.07
CA LEU A 542 -19.16 -8.75 -22.87
C LEU A 542 -20.52 -8.07 -22.69
N ASN A 543 -20.98 -7.26 -23.66
CA ASN A 543 -22.20 -6.44 -23.57
C ASN A 543 -22.24 -5.48 -22.37
N LEU A 544 -21.10 -5.23 -21.73
CA LEU A 544 -20.92 -4.18 -20.72
C LEU A 544 -20.86 -2.79 -21.38
N ALA A 545 -20.68 -2.75 -22.70
CA ALA A 545 -20.72 -1.54 -23.52
C ALA A 545 -22.11 -0.87 -23.62
N SER A 546 -23.18 -1.51 -23.17
CA SER A 546 -24.55 -0.96 -23.23
C SER A 546 -24.77 0.33 -22.40
N GLY A 547 -23.79 0.72 -21.56
CA GLY A 547 -23.70 2.04 -20.93
C GLY A 547 -22.59 2.94 -21.45
N TYR A 548 -21.70 2.47 -22.34
CA TYR A 548 -20.73 3.34 -22.97
C TYR A 548 -21.44 4.04 -24.11
N VAL A 549 -21.73 5.33 -23.95
CA VAL A 549 -22.24 6.15 -25.06
C VAL A 549 -21.28 5.95 -26.21
N SER A 550 -21.81 5.47 -27.35
CA SER A 550 -21.04 5.34 -28.59
C SER A 550 -20.27 6.64 -28.76
N PRO A 551 -18.93 6.60 -28.95
CA PRO A 551 -18.13 7.80 -29.17
C PRO A 551 -18.80 8.75 -30.17
N ASN A 552 -19.57 8.21 -31.12
CA ASN A 552 -20.17 8.93 -32.22
C ASN A 552 -21.39 9.82 -31.90
N ALA A 553 -22.04 9.73 -30.74
CA ALA A 553 -23.27 10.53 -30.49
C ALA A 553 -22.98 12.02 -30.16
N LEU A 554 -21.87 12.30 -29.46
CA LEU A 554 -21.42 13.66 -29.11
C LEU A 554 -20.08 14.04 -29.79
N ALA A 555 -19.24 13.05 -30.17
CA ALA A 555 -17.93 13.33 -30.78
C ALA A 555 -17.98 13.91 -32.20
N HIS A 556 -19.15 13.99 -32.84
CA HIS A 556 -19.30 14.57 -34.19
C HIS A 556 -19.79 16.03 -34.15
N SER A 557 -20.01 16.62 -32.97
CA SER A 557 -20.27 18.05 -32.85
C SER A 557 -18.96 18.83 -32.86
N HIS A 558 -18.33 18.91 -34.02
CA HIS A 558 -17.16 19.74 -34.30
C HIS A 558 -17.32 21.20 -33.81
N THR A 559 -18.55 21.69 -33.79
CA THR A 559 -18.93 23.01 -33.25
C THR A 559 -18.77 23.11 -31.74
N LEU A 560 -19.12 22.08 -30.98
CA LEU A 560 -18.97 22.05 -29.52
C LEU A 560 -17.51 21.90 -29.13
N GLU A 561 -16.77 21.01 -29.80
CA GLU A 561 -15.32 20.83 -29.61
C GLU A 561 -14.58 22.16 -29.83
N GLY A 562 -14.82 22.82 -30.97
CA GLY A 562 -14.23 24.14 -31.26
C GLY A 562 -14.66 25.23 -30.28
N GLY A 563 -15.92 25.22 -29.81
CA GLY A 563 -16.42 26.16 -28.82
C GLY A 563 -15.74 26.00 -27.44
N LEU A 564 -15.53 24.77 -26.98
CA LEU A 564 -14.84 24.48 -25.72
C LEU A 564 -13.34 24.79 -25.82
N MET A 565 -12.71 24.48 -26.96
CA MET A 565 -11.31 24.87 -27.24
C MET A 565 -11.11 26.39 -27.21
N LEU A 566 -12.04 27.15 -27.80
CA LEU A 566 -11.99 28.61 -27.78
C LEU A 566 -12.16 29.14 -26.35
N LEU A 567 -13.11 28.58 -25.61
CA LEU A 567 -13.34 28.94 -24.20
C LEU A 567 -12.10 28.66 -23.34
N SER A 568 -11.51 27.47 -23.44
CA SER A 568 -10.31 27.09 -22.70
C SER A 568 -9.13 28.01 -23.04
N THR A 569 -8.97 28.37 -24.32
CA THR A 569 -7.95 29.30 -24.80
C THR A 569 -8.12 30.71 -24.23
N VAL A 570 -9.33 31.28 -24.31
CA VAL A 570 -9.61 32.64 -23.82
C VAL A 570 -9.36 32.71 -22.31
N ILE A 571 -9.80 31.69 -21.58
CA ILE A 571 -9.59 31.60 -20.14
C ILE A 571 -8.10 31.48 -19.80
N ALA A 572 -7.37 30.57 -20.46
CA ALA A 572 -5.94 30.37 -20.21
C ALA A 572 -5.13 31.62 -20.54
N ALA A 573 -5.40 32.28 -21.67
CA ALA A 573 -4.75 33.53 -22.07
C ALA A 573 -5.08 34.67 -21.10
N GLY A 574 -6.35 34.82 -20.71
CA GLY A 574 -6.79 35.85 -19.76
C GLY A 574 -6.14 35.69 -18.38
N MET A 575 -6.12 34.48 -17.83
CA MET A 575 -5.51 34.20 -16.53
C MET A 575 -3.97 34.33 -16.57
N SER A 576 -3.34 33.92 -17.67
CA SER A 576 -1.91 34.12 -17.91
C SER A 576 -1.55 35.61 -17.95
N PHE A 577 -2.32 36.40 -18.70
CA PHE A 577 -2.16 37.84 -18.79
C PHE A 577 -2.36 38.53 -17.44
N LEU A 578 -3.39 38.14 -16.69
CA LEU A 578 -3.66 38.67 -15.36
C LEU A 578 -2.51 38.37 -14.39
N GLY A 579 -2.06 37.11 -14.31
CA GLY A 579 -0.92 36.70 -13.49
C GLY A 579 0.35 37.46 -13.84
N PHE A 580 0.63 37.63 -15.14
CA PHE A 580 1.79 38.42 -15.58
C PHE A 580 1.66 39.90 -15.20
N ARG A 581 0.54 40.55 -15.51
CA ARG A 581 0.33 41.98 -15.27
C ARG A 581 0.36 42.34 -13.79
N MET A 582 -0.16 41.47 -12.92
CA MET A 582 -0.16 41.69 -11.49
C MET A 582 1.25 41.66 -10.88
N TYR A 583 2.15 40.84 -11.43
CA TYR A 583 3.45 40.54 -10.81
C TYR A 583 4.69 40.97 -11.63
N GLN A 584 4.53 41.50 -12.85
CA GLN A 584 5.64 41.92 -13.71
C GLN A 584 6.52 43.04 -13.10
N LYS A 585 6.01 43.78 -12.10
CA LYS A 585 6.74 44.83 -11.36
C LYS A 585 7.23 44.34 -9.98
N GLY A 586 7.16 43.03 -9.70
CA GLY A 586 7.47 42.45 -8.39
C GLY A 586 6.23 42.05 -7.58
N PRO A 587 6.38 41.75 -6.28
CA PRO A 587 5.26 41.36 -5.42
C PRO A 587 4.12 42.38 -5.43
N SER A 588 2.92 41.93 -5.81
CA SER A 588 1.76 42.80 -5.98
C SER A 588 1.19 43.26 -4.64
N ARG A 589 1.04 44.58 -4.43
CA ARG A 589 0.35 45.16 -3.26
C ARG A 589 -1.09 44.70 -3.16
N TRP A 590 -1.81 44.73 -4.28
CA TRP A 590 -3.20 44.27 -4.35
C TRP A 590 -3.34 42.80 -3.90
N ALA A 591 -2.42 41.93 -4.31
CA ALA A 591 -2.45 40.54 -3.89
C ALA A 591 -2.15 40.36 -2.40
N ALA A 592 -1.26 41.19 -1.84
CA ALA A 592 -0.99 41.21 -0.40
C ALA A 592 -2.22 41.70 0.39
N ASP A 593 -2.88 42.76 -0.07
CA ASP A 593 -4.11 43.29 0.56
C ASP A 593 -5.26 42.28 0.47
N PHE A 594 -5.40 41.59 -0.66
CA PHE A 594 -6.38 40.52 -0.83
C PHE A 594 -6.10 39.34 0.12
N ALA A 595 -4.83 38.91 0.23
CA ALA A 595 -4.43 37.86 1.16
C ALA A 595 -4.62 38.27 2.62
N ALA A 596 -4.42 39.54 2.97
CA ALA A 596 -4.66 40.06 4.31
C ALA A 596 -6.17 40.10 4.64
N ARG A 597 -7.00 40.51 3.69
CA ARG A 597 -8.47 40.53 3.85
C ARG A 597 -9.06 39.12 4.01
N TRP A 598 -8.51 38.14 3.30
CA TRP A 598 -8.93 36.74 3.35
C TRP A 598 -7.88 35.85 4.02
N SER A 599 -7.31 36.33 5.13
CA SER A 599 -6.16 35.70 5.81
C SER A 599 -6.41 34.24 6.16
N THR A 600 -7.60 33.87 6.65
CA THR A 600 -7.94 32.48 6.98
C THR A 600 -7.87 31.57 5.75
N LEU A 601 -8.44 31.99 4.62
CA LEU A 601 -8.41 31.21 3.38
C LEU A 601 -6.98 31.14 2.80
N TYR A 602 -6.26 32.25 2.81
CA TYR A 602 -4.85 32.28 2.39
C TYR A 602 -4.01 31.32 3.24
N GLN A 603 -4.14 31.37 4.57
CA GLN A 603 -3.40 30.51 5.48
C GLN A 603 -3.77 29.03 5.31
N LEU A 604 -5.03 28.72 5.04
CA LEU A 604 -5.47 27.35 4.75
C LEU A 604 -4.76 26.82 3.49
N VAL A 605 -4.78 27.56 2.39
CA VAL A 605 -4.15 27.17 1.13
C VAL A 605 -2.63 27.15 1.23
N TYR A 606 -2.04 28.13 1.92
CA TYR A 606 -0.60 28.23 2.17
C TYR A 606 -0.08 27.04 2.98
N HIS A 607 -0.82 26.63 4.03
CA HIS A 607 -0.56 25.44 4.83
C HIS A 607 -1.17 24.16 4.23
N LYS A 608 -1.43 24.13 2.91
CA LYS A 608 -1.76 22.90 2.18
C LYS A 608 -3.02 22.20 2.71
N TYR A 609 -3.99 22.99 3.14
CA TYR A 609 -5.24 22.57 3.80
C TYR A 609 -5.04 21.77 5.09
N LEU A 610 -3.91 21.95 5.76
CA LEU A 610 -3.54 21.28 7.01
C LEU A 610 -3.53 19.74 6.91
N VAL A 611 -3.33 19.19 5.71
CA VAL A 611 -3.38 17.73 5.48
C VAL A 611 -2.27 17.01 6.23
N ASP A 612 -1.08 17.61 6.29
CA ASP A 612 0.04 17.07 7.05
C ASP A 612 -0.31 16.94 8.54
N GLU A 613 -0.85 18.01 9.13
CA GLU A 613 -1.26 18.09 10.52
C GLU A 613 -2.38 17.09 10.83
N ILE A 614 -3.33 16.92 9.91
CA ILE A 614 -4.40 15.91 10.01
C ILE A 614 -3.80 14.50 10.05
N TYR A 615 -2.83 14.17 9.18
CA TYR A 615 -2.18 12.85 9.20
C TYR A 615 -1.36 12.64 10.47
N PHE A 616 -0.69 13.69 10.96
CA PHE A 616 -0.01 13.62 12.25
C PHE A 616 -0.99 13.33 13.39
N GLY A 617 -2.10 14.06 13.46
CA GLY A 617 -3.10 13.94 14.52
C GLY A 617 -3.87 12.63 14.50
N ILE A 618 -4.32 12.17 13.32
CA ILE A 618 -5.22 11.02 13.19
C ILE A 618 -4.46 9.69 13.06
N ILE A 619 -3.31 9.67 12.37
CA ILE A 619 -2.62 8.42 12.03
C ILE A 619 -1.32 8.29 12.82
N ILE A 620 -0.41 9.25 12.68
CA ILE A 620 0.98 9.08 13.12
C ILE A 620 1.10 9.12 14.65
N TRP A 621 0.48 10.09 15.32
CA TRP A 621 0.58 10.24 16.78
C TRP A 621 -0.10 9.09 17.53
N PRO A 622 -1.32 8.66 17.17
CA PRO A 622 -1.95 7.48 17.78
C PRO A 622 -1.11 6.22 17.57
N PHE A 623 -0.57 6.01 16.35
CA PHE A 623 0.32 4.88 16.08
C PHE A 623 1.57 4.90 16.95
N LYS A 624 2.26 6.05 17.07
CA LYS A 624 3.44 6.19 17.93
C LYS A 624 3.12 5.94 19.40
N LYS A 625 1.97 6.43 19.89
CA LYS A 625 1.51 6.18 21.26
C LYS A 625 1.22 4.71 21.50
N LEU A 626 0.56 4.04 20.55
CA LEU A 626 0.31 2.60 20.62
C LEU A 626 1.62 1.80 20.60
N ALA A 627 2.55 2.13 19.71
CA ALA A 627 3.86 1.48 19.65
C ALA A 627 4.64 1.67 20.97
N TRP A 628 4.63 2.88 21.53
CA TRP A 628 5.24 3.15 22.83
C TRP A 628 4.57 2.36 23.97
N LEU A 629 3.24 2.26 23.95
CA LEU A 629 2.48 1.48 24.94
C LEU A 629 2.81 -0.02 24.84
N LEU A 630 2.84 -0.57 23.62
CA LEU A 630 3.21 -1.96 23.38
C LEU A 630 4.64 -2.24 23.81
N TRP A 631 5.59 -1.39 23.44
CA TRP A 631 6.97 -1.51 23.91
C TRP A 631 7.06 -1.47 25.45
N ARG A 632 6.34 -0.55 26.09
CA ARG A 632 6.39 -0.40 27.54
C ARG A 632 5.73 -1.57 28.28
N LEU A 633 4.60 -2.07 27.78
CA LEU A 633 3.86 -3.16 28.43
C LEU A 633 4.42 -4.52 28.05
N VAL A 634 4.52 -4.81 26.76
CA VAL A 634 4.92 -6.13 26.26
C VAL A 634 6.42 -6.34 26.46
N ASP A 635 7.26 -5.48 25.88
CA ASP A 635 8.71 -5.72 25.92
C ASP A 635 9.25 -5.47 27.33
N PHE A 636 9.03 -4.27 27.89
CA PHE A 636 9.65 -3.94 29.17
C PHE A 636 9.00 -4.64 30.38
N VAL A 637 7.67 -4.70 30.46
CA VAL A 637 6.99 -5.29 31.65
C VAL A 637 6.85 -6.81 31.53
N PHE A 638 6.29 -7.32 30.43
CA PHE A 638 6.04 -8.76 30.32
C PHE A 638 7.30 -9.56 29.99
N ILE A 639 8.07 -9.14 28.98
CA ILE A 639 9.25 -9.89 28.54
C ILE A 639 10.40 -9.65 29.52
N ASP A 640 10.87 -8.42 29.66
CA ASP A 640 12.09 -8.13 30.42
C ASP A 640 11.86 -8.30 31.93
N LEU A 641 10.85 -7.64 32.50
CA LEU A 641 10.64 -7.66 33.95
C LEU A 641 10.07 -8.99 34.43
N LEU A 642 8.93 -9.45 33.89
CA LEU A 642 8.25 -10.64 34.40
C LEU A 642 8.93 -11.94 33.96
N ALA A 643 9.08 -12.16 32.65
CA ALA A 643 9.58 -13.44 32.14
C ALA A 643 11.08 -13.61 32.40
N VAL A 644 11.91 -12.62 32.03
CA VAL A 644 13.37 -12.74 32.13
C VAL A 644 13.84 -12.49 33.57
N ASN A 645 13.54 -11.33 34.14
CA ASN A 645 14.14 -10.93 35.42
C ASN A 645 13.50 -11.61 36.65
N ILE A 646 12.17 -11.70 36.70
CA ILE A 646 11.48 -12.29 37.86
C ILE A 646 11.50 -13.81 37.78
N VAL A 647 10.97 -14.39 36.71
CA VAL A 647 10.86 -15.86 36.59
C VAL A 647 12.22 -16.46 36.26
N GLY A 648 12.88 -16.02 35.20
CA GLY A 648 14.17 -16.57 34.77
C GLY A 648 15.31 -16.29 35.75
N GLY A 649 15.38 -15.08 36.30
CA GLY A 649 16.43 -14.67 37.23
C GLY A 649 16.10 -14.99 38.69
N LYS A 650 15.20 -14.21 39.29
CA LYS A 650 14.98 -14.20 40.75
C LYS A 650 14.38 -15.50 41.28
N LEU A 651 13.39 -16.07 40.60
CA LEU A 651 12.73 -17.29 41.08
C LEU A 651 13.67 -18.48 41.00
N VAL A 652 14.36 -18.67 39.87
CA VAL A 652 15.34 -19.75 39.69
C VAL A 652 16.49 -19.61 40.69
N ASP A 653 17.06 -18.40 40.85
CA ASP A 653 18.12 -18.17 41.83
C ASP A 653 17.64 -18.42 43.27
N THR A 654 16.42 -18.01 43.61
CA THR A 654 15.85 -18.24 44.95
C THR A 654 15.63 -19.74 45.20
N LEU A 655 15.07 -20.46 44.24
CA LEU A 655 14.89 -21.91 44.32
C LEU A 655 16.25 -22.64 44.39
N GLY A 656 17.24 -22.20 43.62
CA GLY A 656 18.60 -22.71 43.69
C GLY A 656 19.24 -22.48 45.06
N ARG A 657 19.08 -21.28 45.63
CA ARG A 657 19.54 -20.96 46.99
C ARG A 657 18.84 -21.79 48.06
N LEU A 658 17.55 -22.06 47.91
CA LEU A 658 16.78 -22.94 48.80
C LEU A 658 17.22 -24.40 48.67
N ALA A 659 17.36 -24.91 47.45
CA ALA A 659 17.82 -26.28 47.18
C ALA A 659 19.24 -26.51 47.74
N ARG A 660 20.13 -25.51 47.63
CA ARG A 660 21.47 -25.56 48.23
C ARG A 660 21.43 -25.74 49.74
N ARG A 661 20.42 -25.25 50.45
CA ARG A 661 20.28 -25.47 51.91
C ARG A 661 19.99 -26.93 52.27
N LEU A 662 19.48 -27.74 51.34
CA LEU A 662 19.35 -29.19 51.55
C LEU A 662 20.72 -29.88 51.54
N GLN A 663 21.72 -29.28 50.90
CA GLN A 663 23.10 -29.78 50.87
C GLN A 663 23.94 -29.15 51.98
N THR A 664 23.72 -29.60 53.22
CA THR A 664 24.40 -29.04 54.41
C THR A 664 25.86 -29.51 54.62
N GLY A 665 26.33 -30.50 53.84
CA GLY A 665 27.65 -31.12 54.04
C GLY A 665 27.75 -32.03 55.27
N ASN A 666 26.69 -32.10 56.09
CA ASN A 666 26.63 -32.98 57.26
C ASN A 666 26.09 -34.36 56.88
N ILE A 667 26.93 -35.38 57.00
CA ILE A 667 26.60 -36.78 56.69
C ILE A 667 25.40 -37.28 57.50
N GLN A 668 25.25 -36.84 58.76
CA GLN A 668 24.15 -37.29 59.62
C GLN A 668 22.78 -36.87 59.06
N HIS A 669 22.66 -35.66 58.51
CA HIS A 669 21.42 -35.20 57.87
C HIS A 669 21.08 -36.02 56.62
N TYR A 670 22.09 -36.43 55.85
CA TYR A 670 21.88 -37.26 54.66
C TYR A 670 21.43 -38.68 55.01
N VAL A 671 21.97 -39.27 56.07
CA VAL A 671 21.52 -40.59 56.56
C VAL A 671 20.06 -40.54 57.00
N VAL A 672 19.64 -39.50 57.73
CA VAL A 672 18.24 -39.30 58.12
C VAL A 672 17.35 -39.14 56.88
N ALA A 673 17.75 -38.31 55.91
CA ALA A 673 17.00 -38.12 54.67
C ALA A 673 16.84 -39.42 53.87
N LEU A 674 17.88 -40.26 53.81
CA LEU A 674 17.85 -41.56 53.14
C LEU A 674 16.94 -42.55 53.85
N LEU A 675 16.96 -42.58 55.19
CA LEU A 675 16.03 -43.37 56.00
C LEU A 675 14.58 -42.94 55.77
N VAL A 676 14.28 -41.64 55.81
CA VAL A 676 12.94 -41.11 55.53
C VAL A 676 12.50 -41.45 54.11
N GLY A 677 13.39 -41.32 53.12
CA GLY A 677 13.14 -41.71 51.74
C GLY A 677 12.83 -43.19 51.59
N LEU A 678 13.62 -44.06 52.24
CA LEU A 678 13.40 -45.51 52.25
C LEU A 678 12.06 -45.86 52.91
N VAL A 679 11.74 -45.26 54.05
CA VAL A 679 10.45 -45.46 54.73
C VAL A 679 9.30 -45.00 53.85
N ALA A 680 9.42 -43.86 53.16
CA ALA A 680 8.38 -43.35 52.25
C ALA A 680 8.15 -44.29 51.06
N ILE A 681 9.23 -44.80 50.45
CA ILE A 681 9.15 -45.78 49.36
C ILE A 681 8.54 -47.08 49.85
N LEU A 682 8.99 -47.61 50.99
CA LEU A 682 8.45 -48.83 51.58
C LEU A 682 6.97 -48.65 51.93
N TYR A 683 6.57 -47.51 52.49
CA TYR A 683 5.18 -47.20 52.78
C TYR A 683 4.33 -47.13 51.50
N TYR A 684 4.84 -46.48 50.45
CA TYR A 684 4.13 -46.40 49.16
C TYR A 684 3.96 -47.78 48.52
N VAL A 685 5.02 -48.60 48.50
CA VAL A 685 5.02 -49.94 47.91
C VAL A 685 4.19 -50.94 48.74
N SER A 686 4.24 -50.83 50.07
CA SER A 686 3.48 -51.71 50.96
C SER A 686 2.01 -51.34 51.07
N THR A 687 1.59 -50.14 50.66
CA THR A 687 0.17 -49.75 50.70
C THR A 687 -0.58 -50.39 49.52
N PRO A 688 -1.55 -51.29 49.75
CA PRO A 688 -2.25 -51.96 48.65
C PRO A 688 -3.11 -50.95 47.87
N PRO A 689 -3.27 -51.08 46.54
CA PRO A 689 -4.18 -50.22 45.79
C PRO A 689 -5.64 -50.57 46.13
N ALA A 690 -6.40 -49.62 46.68
CA ALA A 690 -7.85 -49.74 46.81
C ALA A 690 -8.52 -49.21 45.54
N GLN A 691 -8.75 -50.08 44.56
CA GLN A 691 -9.55 -49.76 43.37
C GLN A 691 -10.55 -50.89 43.10
N PHE A 692 -11.75 -50.55 42.63
CA PHE A 692 -12.79 -51.52 42.30
C PHE A 692 -13.70 -51.02 41.19
N LYS A 693 -14.26 -51.95 40.41
CA LYS A 693 -15.23 -51.69 39.35
C LYS A 693 -16.63 -52.06 39.83
N VAL A 694 -17.62 -51.29 39.37
CA VAL A 694 -19.03 -51.50 39.71
C VAL A 694 -19.75 -52.10 38.51
N HIS A 695 -20.39 -53.25 38.71
CA HIS A 695 -21.16 -54.01 37.73
C HIS A 695 -22.64 -54.02 38.13
N GLY A 696 -23.55 -54.03 37.15
CA GLY A 696 -24.99 -53.91 37.39
C GLY A 696 -25.53 -52.47 37.36
N VAL A 697 -24.70 -51.50 36.98
CA VAL A 697 -25.15 -50.13 36.64
C VAL A 697 -25.27 -50.03 35.12
N ASP A 698 -26.43 -49.60 34.60
CA ASP A 698 -26.62 -49.40 33.16
C ASP A 698 -25.70 -48.26 32.69
N LYS A 699 -24.73 -48.61 31.82
CA LYS A 699 -23.72 -47.68 31.32
C LYS A 699 -24.30 -46.49 30.56
N LYS A 700 -25.51 -46.61 29.98
CA LYS A 700 -26.18 -45.49 29.29
C LYS A 700 -26.97 -44.57 30.23
N LYS A 701 -27.42 -45.09 31.39
CA LYS A 701 -28.26 -44.34 32.35
C LYS A 701 -27.46 -43.75 33.51
N GLY A 702 -26.38 -44.38 33.94
CA GLY A 702 -25.47 -43.89 34.99
C GLY A 702 -25.98 -44.05 36.44
N TRP A 703 -27.06 -44.81 36.66
CA TRP A 703 -27.62 -45.12 37.97
C TRP A 703 -28.17 -46.56 37.99
N ALA A 704 -28.26 -47.18 39.17
CA ALA A 704 -28.81 -48.53 39.36
C ALA A 704 -30.29 -48.50 39.78
N GLU A 705 -31.11 -49.46 39.35
CA GLU A 705 -32.53 -49.52 39.75
C GLU A 705 -32.68 -49.90 41.24
N PRO A 706 -33.62 -49.33 42.00
CA PRO A 706 -33.92 -49.76 43.36
C PRO A 706 -34.32 -51.24 43.39
N GLY A 707 -33.74 -52.02 44.31
CA GLY A 707 -33.94 -53.47 44.41
C GLY A 707 -33.05 -54.31 43.49
N GLN A 708 -32.25 -53.70 42.61
CA GLN A 708 -31.26 -54.40 41.79
C GLN A 708 -30.00 -54.75 42.60
N ARG A 709 -29.46 -55.96 42.39
CA ARG A 709 -28.17 -56.36 42.96
C ARG A 709 -27.02 -55.75 42.17
N VAL A 710 -26.24 -54.90 42.82
CA VAL A 710 -25.02 -54.28 42.27
C VAL A 710 -23.81 -55.04 42.77
N VAL A 711 -22.88 -55.38 41.88
CA VAL A 711 -21.68 -56.16 42.19
C VAL A 711 -20.45 -55.25 42.10
N PHE A 712 -19.65 -55.25 43.16
CA PHE A 712 -18.41 -54.52 43.28
C PHE A 712 -17.26 -55.51 43.18
N ASP A 713 -16.37 -55.28 42.22
CA ASP A 713 -15.26 -56.17 41.89
C ASP A 713 -13.92 -55.45 42.02
N ALA A 714 -13.16 -55.79 43.06
CA ALA A 714 -11.81 -55.30 43.29
C ALA A 714 -10.72 -56.25 42.75
N SER A 715 -11.06 -57.32 42.03
CA SER A 715 -10.12 -58.39 41.63
C SER A 715 -9.30 -58.08 40.37
N ARG A 716 -9.81 -57.26 39.44
CA ARG A 716 -9.20 -57.07 38.11
C ARG A 716 -7.97 -56.16 38.03
N GLU A 717 -7.58 -55.50 39.10
CA GLU A 717 -6.35 -54.68 39.17
C GLU A 717 -5.32 -55.25 40.17
N VAL A 718 -5.53 -56.51 40.57
CA VAL A 718 -4.77 -57.22 41.60
C VAL A 718 -3.67 -58.04 40.91
N ARG A 719 -2.40 -57.82 41.30
CA ARG A 719 -1.26 -58.62 40.80
C ARG A 719 -1.44 -60.08 41.22
N SER A 720 -1.06 -61.02 40.37
CA SER A 720 -1.39 -62.46 40.41
C SER A 720 -0.94 -63.26 41.64
N ASP A 721 -0.32 -62.65 42.67
CA ASP A 721 0.18 -63.31 43.88
C ASP A 721 -0.37 -62.65 45.17
N GLN A 722 -1.69 -62.71 45.40
CA GLN A 722 -2.31 -62.04 46.55
C GLN A 722 -3.30 -62.92 47.34
N ARG A 723 -2.80 -63.99 47.96
CA ARG A 723 -3.50 -64.70 49.05
C ARG A 723 -3.47 -63.95 50.40
N HIS A 724 -2.85 -62.78 50.46
CA HIS A 724 -2.58 -62.02 51.69
C HIS A 724 -3.36 -60.70 51.83
N LEU A 725 -4.21 -60.33 50.85
CA LEU A 725 -5.07 -59.15 50.96
C LEU A 725 -6.41 -59.48 51.62
N GLU A 726 -6.94 -58.54 52.37
CA GLU A 726 -8.29 -58.59 52.91
C GLU A 726 -9.09 -57.33 52.61
N TYR A 727 -10.41 -57.49 52.54
CA TYR A 727 -11.33 -56.49 52.08
C TYR A 727 -12.46 -56.30 53.10
N ARG A 728 -12.87 -55.04 53.29
CA ARG A 728 -14.11 -54.65 53.95
C ARG A 728 -14.87 -53.69 53.06
N TRP A 729 -16.19 -53.83 53.07
CA TRP A 729 -17.09 -53.01 52.28
C TRP A 729 -18.11 -52.36 53.20
N ASP A 730 -18.29 -51.06 53.00
CA ASP A 730 -19.35 -50.23 53.57
C ASP A 730 -20.10 -49.65 52.37
N PHE A 731 -21.39 -49.96 52.23
CA PHE A 731 -22.15 -49.66 51.02
C PHE A 731 -22.96 -48.36 51.12
N ASP A 732 -23.25 -47.88 52.33
CA ASP A 732 -24.04 -46.66 52.54
C ASP A 732 -23.23 -45.48 53.09
N GLY A 733 -22.02 -45.73 53.57
CA GLY A 733 -21.06 -44.75 54.06
C GLY A 733 -21.38 -44.29 55.47
N ASP A 734 -22.12 -45.08 56.24
CA ASP A 734 -22.48 -44.79 57.63
C ASP A 734 -21.31 -45.00 58.62
N GLY A 735 -20.19 -45.59 58.14
CA GLY A 735 -19.00 -45.86 58.92
C GLY A 735 -18.98 -47.25 59.55
N THR A 736 -20.03 -48.05 59.36
CA THR A 736 -20.10 -49.46 59.74
C THR A 736 -19.78 -50.35 58.53
N TRP A 737 -19.03 -51.43 58.76
CA TRP A 737 -18.63 -52.32 57.66
C TRP A 737 -19.69 -53.41 57.46
N ASP A 738 -20.43 -53.32 56.34
CA ASP A 738 -21.49 -54.25 55.93
C ASP A 738 -20.99 -55.66 55.62
N LEU A 739 -19.80 -55.76 55.02
CA LEU A 739 -19.18 -57.05 54.65
C LEU A 739 -17.72 -57.13 55.12
N PRO A 740 -17.28 -58.32 55.57
CA PRO A 740 -18.05 -59.57 55.74
C PRO A 740 -19.02 -59.54 56.94
N LYS A 741 -20.15 -60.28 56.90
CA LYS A 741 -21.14 -60.25 58.00
C LYS A 741 -20.67 -60.88 59.31
N THR A 742 -19.55 -61.59 59.30
CA THR A 742 -18.95 -62.24 60.47
C THR A 742 -18.32 -61.18 61.38
N LYS A 743 -18.72 -61.16 62.65
CA LYS A 743 -18.16 -60.30 63.69
C LYS A 743 -17.37 -61.13 64.70
N ASP A 744 -16.40 -60.52 65.36
CA ASP A 744 -15.74 -61.12 66.52
C ASP A 744 -16.63 -61.07 67.79
N ASP A 745 -16.17 -61.69 68.87
CA ASP A 745 -16.88 -61.78 70.16
C ASP A 745 -17.09 -60.40 70.83
N HIS A 746 -16.56 -59.32 70.25
CA HIS A 746 -16.71 -57.94 70.71
C HIS A 746 -17.53 -57.08 69.72
N GLY A 747 -18.12 -57.70 68.69
CA GLY A 747 -19.05 -57.07 67.76
C GLY A 747 -18.40 -56.32 66.60
N HIS A 748 -17.09 -56.43 66.37
CA HIS A 748 -16.39 -55.82 65.25
C HIS A 748 -16.42 -56.74 64.02
N THR A 749 -16.78 -56.17 62.86
CA THR A 749 -16.78 -56.87 61.57
C THR A 749 -15.38 -57.40 61.25
N LEU A 750 -15.23 -58.70 60.97
CA LEU A 750 -13.95 -59.31 60.60
C LEU A 750 -13.47 -58.85 59.21
N TRP A 751 -12.28 -59.28 58.78
CA TRP A 751 -11.75 -59.01 57.44
C TRP A 751 -12.00 -60.21 56.52
N SER A 752 -12.29 -59.98 55.23
CA SER A 752 -12.62 -61.05 54.27
C SER A 752 -11.57 -61.19 53.17
N PRO A 753 -11.19 -62.41 52.75
CA PRO A 753 -10.33 -62.60 51.57
C PRO A 753 -11.08 -62.35 50.25
N SER A 754 -12.40 -62.15 50.27
CA SER A 754 -13.19 -61.94 49.05
C SER A 754 -13.05 -60.52 48.50
N ALA A 755 -12.38 -60.39 47.35
CA ALA A 755 -12.23 -59.13 46.61
C ALA A 755 -13.52 -58.66 45.89
N THR A 756 -14.55 -59.50 45.86
CA THR A 756 -15.85 -59.20 45.23
C THR A 756 -16.97 -59.19 46.27
N ALA A 757 -17.89 -58.23 46.14
CA ALA A 757 -19.05 -58.11 47.00
C ALA A 757 -20.29 -57.66 46.23
N GLY A 758 -21.46 -58.20 46.57
CA GLY A 758 -22.73 -57.80 45.94
C GLY A 758 -23.72 -57.27 46.98
N HIS A 759 -24.30 -56.11 46.73
CA HIS A 759 -25.27 -55.45 47.62
C HIS A 759 -26.53 -54.99 46.85
N VAL A 760 -27.68 -55.01 47.50
CA VAL A 760 -28.98 -54.61 46.92
C VAL A 760 -29.47 -53.34 47.60
N PHE A 761 -29.53 -52.24 46.85
CA PHE A 761 -30.00 -50.96 47.38
C PHE A 761 -31.51 -50.82 47.18
N GLN A 762 -32.29 -50.92 48.26
CA GLN A 762 -33.76 -50.94 48.20
C GLN A 762 -34.39 -49.55 47.97
N ARG A 763 -33.76 -48.47 48.47
CA ARG A 763 -34.32 -47.10 48.39
C ARG A 763 -33.59 -46.24 47.36
N PRO A 764 -34.29 -45.42 46.56
CA PRO A 764 -33.65 -44.44 45.69
C PRO A 764 -32.84 -43.43 46.50
N GLY A 765 -31.57 -43.24 46.15
CA GLY A 765 -30.63 -42.46 46.96
C GLY A 765 -29.24 -42.38 46.36
N ARG A 766 -28.41 -41.53 46.96
CA ARG A 766 -27.00 -41.41 46.61
C ARG A 766 -26.19 -42.01 47.75
N TYR A 767 -25.56 -43.15 47.50
CA TYR A 767 -24.85 -43.95 48.51
C TYR A 767 -23.34 -43.78 48.34
N ARG A 768 -22.60 -43.75 49.45
CA ARG A 768 -21.14 -43.70 49.42
C ARG A 768 -20.61 -45.09 49.72
N VAL A 769 -20.19 -45.79 48.68
CA VAL A 769 -19.59 -47.11 48.81
C VAL A 769 -18.10 -46.95 49.11
N ILE A 770 -17.66 -47.47 50.25
CA ILE A 770 -16.29 -47.43 50.74
C ILE A 770 -15.73 -48.85 50.71
N LEU A 771 -14.66 -49.03 49.94
CA LEU A 771 -13.78 -50.19 50.02
C LEU A 771 -12.60 -49.86 50.93
N LYS A 772 -12.31 -50.73 51.88
CA LYS A 772 -11.05 -50.72 52.61
C LYS A 772 -10.29 -52.02 52.31
N VAL A 773 -9.06 -51.88 51.84
CA VAL A 773 -8.17 -53.01 51.57
C VAL A 773 -7.05 -53.01 52.60
N ARG A 774 -6.77 -54.17 53.17
CA ARG A 774 -5.67 -54.40 54.10
C ARG A 774 -4.72 -55.42 53.52
N ASP A 775 -3.43 -55.13 53.61
CA ASP A 775 -2.39 -56.14 53.38
C ASP A 775 -2.06 -56.81 54.72
N LYS A 776 -2.24 -58.14 54.83
CA LYS A 776 -1.89 -58.88 56.05
C LYS A 776 -0.39 -58.87 56.32
N ARG A 777 0.43 -58.87 55.28
CA ARG A 777 1.88 -59.03 55.38
C ARG A 777 2.55 -57.78 55.93
N TRP A 778 2.03 -56.60 55.53
CA TRP A 778 2.61 -55.32 55.91
C TRP A 778 1.72 -54.49 56.86
N HIS A 779 0.51 -54.97 57.17
CA HIS A 779 -0.50 -54.31 58.01
C HIS A 779 -0.91 -52.89 57.56
N THR A 780 -0.58 -52.52 56.33
CA THR A 780 -1.00 -51.28 55.69
C THR A 780 -2.46 -51.39 55.24
N THR A 781 -3.15 -50.25 55.27
CA THR A 781 -4.53 -50.19 54.77
C THR A 781 -4.70 -49.02 53.83
N SER A 782 -5.45 -49.22 52.77
CA SER A 782 -5.91 -48.16 51.88
C SER A 782 -7.43 -48.16 51.82
N ARG A 783 -8.00 -47.01 51.46
CA ARG A 783 -9.43 -46.84 51.31
C ARG A 783 -9.77 -46.15 50.01
N LYS A 784 -10.89 -46.53 49.43
CA LYS A 784 -11.47 -45.88 48.27
C LYS A 784 -12.95 -45.70 48.47
N THR A 785 -13.43 -44.49 48.23
CA THR A 785 -14.85 -44.17 48.28
C THR A 785 -15.32 -43.83 46.87
N ILE A 786 -16.41 -44.45 46.45
CA ILE A 786 -17.12 -44.13 45.21
C ILE A 786 -18.56 -43.79 45.58
N THR A 787 -19.13 -42.81 44.89
CA THR A 787 -20.54 -42.47 45.11
C THR A 787 -21.40 -43.14 44.05
N LEU A 788 -22.34 -43.97 44.48
CA LEU A 788 -23.27 -44.69 43.61
C LEU A 788 -24.66 -44.03 43.66
N GLN A 789 -25.24 -43.78 42.49
CA GLN A 789 -26.61 -43.28 42.36
C GLN A 789 -27.57 -44.45 42.13
N VAL A 790 -28.62 -44.55 42.95
CA VAL A 790 -29.68 -45.56 42.86
C VAL A 790 -31.02 -44.86 42.63
N GLY A 791 -31.73 -45.22 41.57
CA GLY A 791 -32.94 -44.57 41.07
C GLY A 791 -32.68 -43.26 40.30
N ASP A 792 -33.62 -42.89 39.41
CA ASP A 792 -33.51 -41.72 38.54
C ASP A 792 -33.42 -40.41 39.34
N PRO A 793 -32.31 -39.66 39.25
CA PRO A 793 -32.16 -38.38 39.94
C PRO A 793 -33.19 -37.33 39.50
N LYS A 794 -33.78 -37.43 38.29
CA LYS A 794 -34.81 -36.50 37.79
C LYS A 794 -36.21 -36.74 38.39
N ALA A 795 -36.55 -37.98 38.72
CA ALA A 795 -37.84 -38.32 39.34
C ALA A 795 -38.04 -37.64 40.70
N ARG A 796 -36.97 -37.55 41.51
CA ARG A 796 -36.98 -36.90 42.83
C ARG A 796 -37.13 -35.36 42.75
N ARG A 797 -36.61 -34.73 41.68
CA ARG A 797 -36.83 -33.29 41.39
C ARG A 797 -38.31 -33.00 41.05
N LYS A 798 -38.96 -33.88 40.28
CA LYS A 798 -40.41 -33.76 39.97
C LYS A 798 -41.30 -33.92 41.21
N GLN A 799 -40.95 -34.81 42.15
CA GLN A 799 -41.66 -34.96 43.43
C GLN A 799 -41.47 -33.76 44.38
N LYS A 800 -40.25 -33.20 44.50
CA LYS A 800 -40.04 -31.96 45.28
C LYS A 800 -40.74 -30.74 44.67
N ALA A 801 -40.83 -30.65 43.33
CA ALA A 801 -41.58 -29.60 42.65
C ALA A 801 -43.10 -29.69 42.90
N LYS A 802 -43.68 -30.90 42.92
CA LYS A 802 -45.09 -31.11 43.31
C LYS A 802 -45.38 -30.76 44.78
N ALA A 803 -44.44 -31.03 45.70
CA ALA A 803 -44.58 -30.70 47.12
C ALA A 803 -44.44 -29.19 47.42
N HIS A 804 -43.67 -28.44 46.61
CA HIS A 804 -43.60 -26.98 46.72
C HIS A 804 -44.79 -26.25 46.07
N GLY A 805 -45.36 -26.80 44.98
CA GLY A 805 -46.57 -26.25 44.35
C GLY A 805 -47.83 -26.30 45.25
N ALA A 806 -47.93 -27.28 46.15
CA ALA A 806 -49.06 -27.42 47.07
C ALA A 806 -49.04 -26.45 48.27
N LYS A 807 -47.90 -25.81 48.59
CA LYS A 807 -47.79 -24.82 49.68
C LYS A 807 -48.07 -23.38 49.25
N HIS A 808 -48.08 -23.08 47.95
CA HIS A 808 -48.35 -21.73 47.43
C HIS A 808 -49.83 -21.46 47.09
N ALA A 809 -50.70 -22.47 47.13
CA ALA A 809 -52.13 -22.34 46.82
C ALA A 809 -53.01 -21.98 48.04
N ALA A 810 -52.43 -21.72 49.22
CA ALA A 810 -53.17 -21.46 50.47
C ALA A 810 -52.99 -20.04 51.03
N SER A 811 -52.47 -19.08 50.27
CA SER A 811 -52.29 -17.70 50.75
C SER A 811 -52.40 -16.64 49.64
N THR A 812 -53.62 -16.29 49.26
CA THR A 812 -53.90 -14.99 48.63
C THR A 812 -55.38 -14.60 48.80
N PRO A 813 -55.70 -13.49 49.48
CA PRO A 813 -57.04 -12.90 49.47
C PRO A 813 -57.21 -11.88 48.32
N GLY A 814 -58.41 -11.87 47.74
CA GLY A 814 -59.13 -10.67 47.31
C GLY A 814 -58.56 -9.83 46.16
N HIS A 815 -59.13 -10.03 44.96
CA HIS A 815 -59.09 -9.09 43.84
C HIS A 815 -59.77 -7.75 44.17
N ALA A 816 -59.12 -6.64 43.86
CA ALA A 816 -59.76 -5.39 43.43
C ALA A 816 -59.02 -4.88 42.19
N GLY A 817 -59.76 -4.64 41.12
CA GLY A 817 -59.21 -4.33 39.80
C GLY A 817 -58.93 -2.84 39.57
N HIS A 818 -58.09 -2.56 38.58
CA HIS A 818 -58.29 -1.47 37.63
C HIS A 818 -57.28 -1.56 36.47
N GLY A 819 -57.83 -1.60 35.25
CA GLY A 819 -57.63 -0.56 34.23
C GLY A 819 -56.23 -0.30 33.65
N LYS A 820 -56.11 -0.67 32.36
CA LYS A 820 -55.54 0.11 31.23
C LYS A 820 -54.11 0.67 31.32
N GLY A 821 -53.32 0.44 30.27
CA GLY A 821 -52.35 1.43 29.78
C GLY A 821 -51.14 0.88 29.04
N ALA A 822 -51.12 1.13 27.73
CA ALA A 822 -50.01 1.17 26.76
C ALA A 822 -48.56 1.15 27.29
N HIS A 823 -47.71 0.31 26.69
CA HIS A 823 -46.80 0.71 25.60
C HIS A 823 -46.16 -0.51 24.91
#